data_AF-A0A1V4BRK2-F1
#
_entry.id   AF-A0A1V4BRK2-F1
#
_cell.length_a   1.000
_cell.length_b   1.000
_cell.length_c   1.000
_cell.angle_alpha   90.00
_cell.angle_beta   90.00
_cell.angle_gamma   90.00
#
_symmetry.space_group_name_H-M   'P 1'
#
loop_
_entity.id
_entity.type
_entity.pdbx_description
1 polymer ?
#
loop_
_entity_poly.entity_id
_entity_poly.type
_entity_poly.pdbx_seq_one_letter_code
_entity_poly.pdbx_strand_id
1 'polypeptide(L)'
;MASSTLVSIIIDEGLLLDSLPRVGGSLFYVLETAWSSVTERLRDFARSPEFAAKMELAFGQDVNVSELQTAWAAGDFSKLPRIEVRLRSHLNGANGAYAAALDRIFISEEFLNQNAGNMGAASLTARVILEEIGHAVDGRLNESDSPGDEGAIFAALVLGESLDAKTLQALKTEDDTGVINLNGQIVAVEMQNFTGTNGNDNIIGTAGDDTISPLRGKDTVDGGEGNDLLIVDYSSNLYAGTANIPSGMIVDAYNNVNPNGTGGWNGRYGAYTRNDGDYDTVAFSNIERFQIKGTNFNDTFDRGGYGVFNIDGGAGTDVIRYADFSNETAGLTVDNSGITLTQANGNVVKNVEVFSNLWTGTGNDTINYSVGLRNYENINTGAGNDTINSGRGRDTVDGGEGNDLLIVDYSSNLYEGTANIPSGMIVDAYNNVNPNGAGGWNGRYAAYTRNDGDHDIVNFSNIERFQIKGTNFNDTFDRGGYGVFNIDGGAGTDIIRSADFGSETAGLTVNNSGVTLTQANGNVVKNVEVFSNLWTGTGNDTINYSVGLRNYENINTGAGNDTINSGRGRDTVDGGEGNDLLIVDYSSNLYEGTTTWPSGLTGETINPNGTGGWNGRFYAYTRNDGDHDIVNFSNIERFQIKGTNFNDTFDRGGYGVFNIDGGAGTDVIRYADFSNETAGLTVDNSGITLTQANGNVVKNVEVFSNLWTGTGNDTINYSVGLRNYENINTGAGNDTINSGRGRDTVDGGEGNDLLIVDYSSNLYAGTTTWPSGLTGETINPNGTGGWNGRFYAYTRNDGDHDIVNFSNIERFQIKGTNFNDTFDRGGYGVFNIDGGAGTDIIRYADFSNETTGLTVNNSGVTLTQANGNVVKNVEVFSNLWTGTGNDTINYRPLAKVLSRSLYSNIFEDYQLLINN
;
A
#
# COMPACT_ATOMS: atom_id res chain seq x y z
N MET A 1 -83.62 21.83 2.37
CA MET A 1 -84.45 20.95 1.52
C MET A 1 -84.11 21.22 0.07
N ALA A 2 -83.28 20.36 -0.52
CA ALA A 2 -83.28 20.03 -1.94
C ALA A 2 -82.61 18.65 -1.99
N SER A 3 -83.44 17.62 -1.83
CA SER A 3 -83.06 16.22 -1.97
C SER A 3 -82.61 16.01 -3.41
N SER A 4 -81.33 15.69 -3.63
CA SER A 4 -80.84 15.22 -4.93
C SER A 4 -81.48 13.87 -5.20
N THR A 5 -82.49 13.86 -6.05
CA THR A 5 -83.18 12.68 -6.53
C THR A 5 -82.18 11.77 -7.25
N LEU A 6 -81.99 10.56 -6.71
CA LEU A 6 -81.27 9.47 -7.36
C LEU A 6 -81.92 9.17 -8.72
N VAL A 7 -81.11 9.20 -9.79
CA VAL A 7 -81.53 8.76 -11.12
C VAL A 7 -80.98 7.34 -11.32
N SER A 8 -81.83 6.34 -11.13
CA SER A 8 -81.52 4.96 -11.48
C SER A 8 -81.87 4.71 -12.95
N ILE A 9 -80.87 4.38 -13.78
CA ILE A 9 -81.09 3.78 -15.10
C ILE A 9 -81.06 2.27 -14.87
N ILE A 10 -82.18 1.58 -15.12
CA ILE A 10 -82.32 0.12 -14.98
C ILE A 10 -82.64 -0.43 -16.37
N ILE A 11 -81.84 -1.37 -16.86
CA ILE A 11 -82.12 -2.12 -18.09
C ILE A 11 -82.53 -3.54 -17.69
N ASP A 12 -83.84 -3.82 -17.70
CA ASP A 12 -84.50 -4.81 -18.59
C ASP A 12 -85.90 -5.22 -18.06
N GLU A 13 -86.92 -4.55 -18.62
CA GLU A 13 -88.05 -5.11 -19.39
C GLU A 13 -89.04 -3.95 -19.61
N GLY A 14 -89.17 -3.51 -20.86
CA GLY A 14 -90.24 -2.60 -21.29
C GLY A 14 -89.89 -1.11 -21.27
N LEU A 15 -89.78 -0.55 -22.47
CA LEU A 15 -89.90 0.89 -22.75
C LEU A 15 -91.03 1.51 -21.91
N LEU A 16 -90.70 2.51 -21.10
CA LEU A 16 -91.58 3.64 -20.80
C LEU A 16 -90.73 4.87 -20.46
N LEU A 17 -90.67 5.78 -21.43
CA LEU A 17 -90.38 7.20 -21.22
C LEU A 17 -91.35 7.71 -20.14
N ASP A 18 -90.83 8.20 -19.02
CA ASP A 18 -91.14 9.57 -18.63
C ASP A 18 -90.20 10.10 -17.54
N SER A 19 -89.71 11.32 -17.81
CA SER A 19 -88.99 12.25 -16.93
C SER A 19 -87.50 12.03 -16.66
N LEU A 20 -86.64 12.65 -17.48
CA LEU A 20 -85.35 13.18 -17.00
C LEU A 20 -85.03 14.54 -17.65
N PRO A 21 -84.88 15.62 -16.88
CA PRO A 21 -84.11 16.78 -17.30
C PRO A 21 -82.62 16.52 -17.03
N ARG A 22 -81.80 16.51 -18.10
CA ARG A 22 -80.33 16.56 -18.12
C ARG A 22 -79.60 15.46 -17.32
N VAL A 23 -79.68 14.23 -17.81
CA VAL A 23 -78.52 13.32 -17.87
C VAL A 23 -78.18 13.22 -19.37
N GLY A 24 -76.95 13.52 -19.77
CA GLY A 24 -76.58 13.70 -21.18
C GLY A 24 -76.80 12.40 -22.00
N GLY A 25 -77.37 12.51 -23.20
CA GLY A 25 -77.66 11.37 -24.09
C GLY A 25 -76.45 10.53 -24.52
N SER A 26 -75.23 10.88 -24.11
CA SER A 26 -74.00 10.10 -24.34
C SER A 26 -73.85 8.91 -23.38
N LEU A 27 -74.26 9.02 -22.11
CA LEU A 27 -74.11 7.97 -21.10
C LEU A 27 -74.93 6.71 -21.45
N PHE A 28 -76.19 6.91 -21.80
CA PHE A 28 -77.10 5.83 -22.20
C PHE A 28 -76.63 5.14 -23.48
N TYR A 29 -76.07 5.92 -24.42
CA TYR A 29 -75.52 5.39 -25.67
C TYR A 29 -74.31 4.47 -25.44
N VAL A 30 -73.41 4.84 -24.53
CA VAL A 30 -72.24 4.02 -24.16
C VAL A 30 -72.69 2.69 -23.55
N LEU A 31 -73.62 2.73 -22.60
CA LEU A 31 -74.10 1.54 -21.90
C LEU A 31 -74.85 0.56 -22.82
N GLU A 32 -75.75 1.06 -23.67
CA GLU A 32 -76.46 0.25 -24.67
C GLU A 32 -75.52 -0.39 -25.70
N THR A 33 -74.55 0.39 -26.19
CA THR A 33 -73.56 -0.12 -27.16
C THR A 33 -72.67 -1.19 -26.51
N ALA A 34 -72.26 -0.98 -25.25
CA ALA A 34 -71.51 -1.96 -24.48
C ALA A 34 -72.34 -3.23 -24.26
N TRP A 35 -73.59 -3.11 -23.79
CA TRP A 35 -74.48 -4.26 -23.55
C TRP A 35 -74.74 -5.09 -24.82
N SER A 36 -74.93 -4.42 -25.97
CA SER A 36 -75.04 -5.11 -27.26
C SER A 36 -73.75 -5.89 -27.60
N SER A 37 -72.58 -5.36 -27.26
CA SER A 37 -71.31 -6.05 -27.46
C SER A 37 -71.13 -7.23 -26.49
N VAL A 38 -71.50 -7.05 -25.21
CA VAL A 38 -71.46 -8.09 -24.17
C VAL A 38 -72.28 -9.30 -24.60
N THR A 39 -73.55 -9.10 -24.95
CA THR A 39 -74.47 -10.19 -25.34
C THR A 39 -74.05 -10.88 -26.64
N GLU A 40 -73.46 -10.16 -27.59
CA GLU A 40 -72.87 -10.77 -28.79
C GLU A 40 -71.68 -11.68 -28.44
N ARG A 41 -70.76 -11.19 -27.61
CA ARG A 41 -69.56 -11.94 -27.20
C ARG A 41 -69.90 -13.16 -26.35
N LEU A 42 -70.85 -13.04 -25.40
CA LEU A 42 -71.32 -14.18 -24.61
C LEU A 42 -71.97 -15.26 -25.49
N ARG A 43 -72.74 -14.87 -26.51
CA ARG A 43 -73.34 -15.81 -27.46
C ARG A 43 -72.27 -16.55 -28.27
N ASP A 44 -71.27 -15.83 -28.75
CA ASP A 44 -70.17 -16.42 -29.53
C ASP A 44 -69.28 -17.31 -28.65
N PHE A 45 -69.02 -16.89 -27.42
CA PHE A 45 -68.31 -17.66 -26.41
C PHE A 45 -69.04 -18.99 -26.10
N ALA A 46 -70.37 -18.95 -25.89
CA ALA A 46 -71.18 -20.15 -25.66
C ALA A 46 -71.21 -21.13 -26.85
N ARG A 47 -71.00 -20.64 -28.08
CA ARG A 47 -70.90 -21.46 -29.30
C ARG A 47 -69.51 -22.04 -29.53
N SER A 48 -68.51 -21.63 -28.76
CA SER A 48 -67.16 -22.17 -28.85
C SER A 48 -67.12 -23.64 -28.42
N PRO A 49 -66.41 -24.52 -29.15
CA PRO A 49 -66.16 -25.89 -28.70
C PRO A 49 -65.32 -25.94 -27.40
N GLU A 50 -64.63 -24.85 -27.07
CA GLU A 50 -63.81 -24.71 -25.85
C GLU A 50 -64.59 -24.13 -24.66
N PHE A 51 -65.89 -23.84 -24.80
CA PHE A 51 -66.68 -23.17 -23.76
C PHE A 51 -66.54 -23.82 -22.38
N ALA A 52 -66.77 -25.14 -22.29
CA ALA A 52 -66.67 -25.85 -21.01
C ALA A 52 -65.26 -25.75 -20.39
N ALA A 53 -64.20 -25.92 -21.20
CA ALA A 53 -62.82 -25.83 -20.72
C ALA A 53 -62.45 -24.42 -20.25
N LYS A 54 -62.97 -23.37 -20.90
CA LYS A 54 -62.75 -21.97 -20.51
C LYS A 54 -63.55 -21.60 -19.25
N MET A 55 -64.77 -22.10 -19.10
CA MET A 55 -65.54 -21.94 -17.87
C MET A 55 -64.86 -22.62 -16.68
N GLU A 56 -64.30 -23.82 -16.88
CA GLU A 56 -63.52 -24.54 -15.87
C GLU A 56 -62.22 -23.80 -15.51
N LEU A 57 -61.64 -23.07 -16.45
CA LEU A 57 -60.45 -22.25 -16.23
C LEU A 57 -60.73 -21.06 -15.29
N ALA A 58 -61.89 -20.42 -15.45
CA ALA A 58 -62.35 -19.28 -14.65
C ALA A 58 -62.90 -19.71 -13.29
N PHE A 59 -63.86 -20.64 -13.26
CA PHE A 59 -64.69 -20.95 -12.09
C PHE A 59 -64.34 -22.26 -11.38
N GLY A 60 -63.23 -22.90 -11.75
CA GLY A 60 -62.77 -24.14 -11.15
C GLY A 60 -63.36 -25.43 -11.74
N GLN A 61 -62.99 -26.57 -11.13
CA GLN A 61 -63.34 -27.91 -11.60
C GLN A 61 -64.80 -28.26 -11.30
N ASP A 62 -65.40 -29.16 -12.09
CA ASP A 62 -66.76 -29.73 -11.88
C ASP A 62 -67.96 -28.76 -12.01
N VAL A 63 -67.78 -27.57 -12.59
CA VAL A 63 -68.88 -26.62 -12.86
C VAL A 63 -69.86 -27.12 -13.93
N ASN A 64 -71.17 -27.15 -13.61
CA ASN A 64 -72.21 -27.58 -14.57
C ASN A 64 -72.71 -26.42 -15.44
N VAL A 65 -72.13 -26.28 -16.62
CA VAL A 65 -72.41 -25.15 -17.52
C VAL A 65 -73.44 -25.44 -18.62
N SER A 66 -74.07 -26.62 -18.64
CA SER A 66 -74.87 -27.10 -19.78
C SER A 66 -76.13 -26.25 -20.04
N GLU A 67 -76.84 -25.86 -18.98
CA GLU A 67 -78.04 -25.01 -19.09
C GLU A 67 -77.65 -23.59 -19.55
N LEU A 68 -76.59 -23.04 -18.96
CA LEU A 68 -76.05 -21.72 -19.29
C LEU A 68 -75.58 -21.64 -20.75
N GLN A 69 -74.83 -22.65 -21.21
CA GLN A 69 -74.36 -22.74 -22.60
C GLN A 69 -75.53 -22.77 -23.59
N THR A 70 -76.57 -23.57 -23.29
CA THR A 70 -77.74 -23.70 -24.16
C THR A 70 -78.50 -22.37 -24.26
N ALA A 71 -78.72 -21.69 -23.13
CA ALA A 71 -79.39 -20.40 -23.08
C ALA A 71 -78.61 -19.32 -23.85
N TRP A 72 -77.32 -19.14 -23.55
CA TRP A 72 -76.49 -18.11 -24.18
C TRP A 72 -76.26 -18.36 -25.68
N ALA A 73 -76.08 -19.61 -26.12
CA ALA A 73 -75.95 -19.95 -27.54
C ALA A 73 -77.22 -19.64 -28.36
N ALA A 74 -78.39 -19.73 -27.70
CA ALA A 74 -79.69 -19.32 -28.24
C ALA A 74 -79.96 -17.81 -28.13
N GLY A 75 -79.09 -17.06 -27.45
CA GLY A 75 -79.25 -15.62 -27.21
C GLY A 75 -80.22 -15.27 -26.08
N ASP A 76 -80.52 -16.22 -25.18
CA ASP A 76 -81.32 -15.98 -23.98
C ASP A 76 -80.41 -15.51 -22.84
N PHE A 77 -80.52 -14.22 -22.50
CA PHE A 77 -79.78 -13.55 -21.44
C PHE A 77 -80.70 -13.08 -20.30
N SER A 78 -81.94 -13.56 -20.25
CA SER A 78 -82.97 -13.14 -19.27
C SER A 78 -82.60 -13.40 -17.82
N LYS A 79 -81.65 -14.30 -17.58
CA LYS A 79 -81.12 -14.62 -16.26
C LYS A 79 -79.93 -13.75 -15.84
N LEU A 80 -79.38 -12.87 -16.70
CA LEU A 80 -78.28 -11.99 -16.29
C LEU A 80 -78.74 -10.95 -15.24
N PRO A 81 -77.87 -10.55 -14.30
CA PRO A 81 -78.21 -9.51 -13.33
C PRO A 81 -78.59 -8.19 -14.00
N ARG A 82 -79.36 -7.37 -13.30
CA ARG A 82 -79.69 -6.01 -13.76
C ARG A 82 -78.51 -5.07 -13.52
N ILE A 83 -78.29 -4.14 -14.44
CA ILE A 83 -77.29 -3.08 -14.31
C ILE A 83 -77.93 -1.82 -13.72
N GLU A 84 -77.26 -1.21 -12.76
CA GLU A 84 -77.63 0.06 -12.14
C GLU A 84 -76.46 1.04 -12.10
N VAL A 85 -76.67 2.27 -12.59
CA VAL A 85 -75.64 3.32 -12.55
C VAL A 85 -75.67 4.08 -11.23
N ARG A 86 -74.51 4.27 -10.60
CA ARG A 86 -74.34 5.00 -9.33
C ARG A 86 -73.12 5.90 -9.35
N LEU A 87 -73.06 6.88 -8.45
CA LEU A 87 -71.83 7.65 -8.25
C LEU A 87 -70.70 6.74 -7.74
N ARG A 88 -69.49 6.97 -8.23
CA ARG A 88 -68.27 6.22 -7.88
C ARG A 88 -68.02 6.21 -6.36
N SER A 89 -68.34 7.29 -5.67
CA SER A 89 -68.27 7.39 -4.20
C SER A 89 -69.24 6.47 -3.45
N HIS A 90 -70.34 6.04 -4.08
CA HIS A 90 -71.26 5.05 -3.50
C HIS A 90 -70.81 3.61 -3.72
N LEU A 91 -69.93 3.40 -4.70
CA LEU A 91 -69.34 2.09 -5.03
C LEU A 91 -67.96 1.91 -4.39
N ASN A 92 -67.68 2.68 -3.33
CA ASN A 92 -66.38 2.67 -2.65
C ASN A 92 -65.19 2.86 -3.62
N GLY A 93 -65.37 3.62 -4.69
CA GLY A 93 -64.33 3.89 -5.68
C GLY A 93 -64.33 2.97 -6.91
N ALA A 94 -65.05 1.84 -6.89
CA ALA A 94 -65.04 0.87 -7.97
C ALA A 94 -65.73 1.37 -9.26
N ASN A 95 -65.26 0.90 -10.42
CA ASN A 95 -65.87 1.20 -11.72
C ASN A 95 -67.10 0.32 -12.00
N GLY A 96 -67.05 -0.92 -11.51
CA GLY A 96 -68.13 -1.89 -11.48
C GLY A 96 -68.17 -2.58 -10.11
N ALA A 97 -69.33 -3.11 -9.73
CA ALA A 97 -69.42 -4.04 -8.60
C ALA A 97 -70.66 -4.94 -8.70
N TYR A 98 -70.54 -6.22 -8.35
CA TYR A 98 -71.64 -7.18 -8.32
C TYR A 98 -72.06 -7.45 -6.88
N ALA A 99 -73.32 -7.13 -6.57
CA ALA A 99 -73.93 -7.47 -5.29
C ALA A 99 -74.72 -8.77 -5.40
N ALA A 100 -74.16 -9.89 -4.95
CA ALA A 100 -74.84 -11.18 -4.89
C ALA A 100 -76.17 -11.11 -4.10
N ALA A 101 -76.19 -10.38 -2.98
CA ALA A 101 -77.39 -10.22 -2.14
C ALA A 101 -78.55 -9.51 -2.84
N LEU A 102 -78.28 -8.76 -3.91
CA LEU A 102 -79.27 -7.99 -4.67
C LEU A 102 -79.46 -8.51 -6.11
N ASP A 103 -78.64 -9.48 -6.53
CA ASP A 103 -78.46 -9.92 -7.92
C ASP A 103 -78.37 -8.72 -8.88
N ARG A 104 -77.40 -7.85 -8.61
CA ARG A 104 -77.29 -6.55 -9.29
C ARG A 104 -75.85 -6.16 -9.56
N ILE A 105 -75.61 -5.70 -10.78
CA ILE A 105 -74.36 -5.07 -11.21
C ILE A 105 -74.51 -3.56 -11.05
N PHE A 106 -73.57 -2.93 -10.37
CA PHE A 106 -73.45 -1.50 -10.28
C PHE A 106 -72.34 -1.01 -11.19
N ILE A 107 -72.54 0.12 -11.88
CA ILE A 107 -71.52 0.75 -12.72
C ILE A 107 -71.39 2.22 -12.32
N SER A 108 -70.17 2.74 -12.24
CA SER A 108 -69.97 4.13 -11.85
C SER A 108 -70.35 5.11 -12.97
N GLU A 109 -71.07 6.18 -12.62
CA GLU A 109 -71.49 7.24 -13.54
C GLU A 109 -70.26 7.98 -14.10
N GLU A 110 -69.26 8.18 -13.25
CA GLU A 110 -68.00 8.82 -13.57
C GLU A 110 -67.22 8.00 -14.60
N PHE A 111 -67.14 6.68 -14.45
CA PHE A 111 -66.50 5.78 -15.43
C PHE A 111 -67.20 5.85 -16.79
N LEU A 112 -68.53 5.84 -16.82
CA LEU A 112 -69.28 5.97 -18.08
C LEU A 112 -69.08 7.35 -18.73
N ASN A 113 -69.00 8.42 -17.94
CA ASN A 113 -68.75 9.77 -18.44
C ASN A 113 -67.33 9.94 -19.00
N GLN A 114 -66.32 9.39 -18.32
CA GLN A 114 -64.92 9.41 -18.77
C GLN A 114 -64.78 8.71 -20.13
N ASN A 115 -65.53 7.63 -20.35
CA ASN A 115 -65.47 6.86 -21.59
C ASN A 115 -66.35 7.42 -22.72
N ALA A 116 -67.21 8.42 -22.49
CA ALA A 116 -68.22 8.87 -23.47
C ALA A 116 -67.70 9.43 -24.82
N GLY A 117 -66.39 9.73 -24.94
CA GLY A 117 -65.77 10.30 -26.14
C GLY A 117 -64.78 9.40 -26.89
N ASN A 118 -64.60 8.15 -26.46
CA ASN A 118 -63.51 7.28 -26.94
C ASN A 118 -64.03 6.25 -27.98
N MET A 119 -63.30 6.01 -29.08
CA MET A 119 -63.73 5.04 -30.11
C MET A 119 -63.73 3.58 -29.60
N GLY A 120 -63.05 3.29 -28.48
CA GLY A 120 -63.05 2.00 -27.77
C GLY A 120 -63.94 1.94 -26.52
N ALA A 121 -64.71 3.00 -26.22
CA ALA A 121 -65.48 3.17 -24.98
C ALA A 121 -66.44 2.03 -24.65
N ALA A 122 -67.13 1.51 -25.67
CA ALA A 122 -68.04 0.39 -25.53
C ALA A 122 -67.30 -0.91 -25.18
N SER A 123 -66.02 -1.04 -25.56
CA SER A 123 -65.22 -2.23 -25.26
C SER A 123 -64.74 -2.25 -23.81
N LEU A 124 -64.31 -1.12 -23.26
CA LEU A 124 -63.91 -1.01 -21.84
C LEU A 124 -65.12 -1.17 -20.91
N THR A 125 -66.24 -0.54 -21.26
CA THR A 125 -67.49 -0.71 -20.50
C THR A 125 -68.02 -2.15 -20.60
N ALA A 126 -67.91 -2.77 -21.79
CA ALA A 126 -68.28 -4.17 -21.96
C ALA A 126 -67.38 -5.12 -21.15
N ARG A 127 -66.08 -4.81 -21.01
CA ARG A 127 -65.16 -5.59 -20.17
C ARG A 127 -65.60 -5.59 -18.71
N VAL A 128 -65.83 -4.40 -18.13
CA VAL A 128 -66.32 -4.29 -16.74
C VAL A 128 -67.65 -5.04 -16.59
N ILE A 129 -68.61 -4.86 -17.50
CA ILE A 129 -69.88 -5.60 -17.41
C ILE A 129 -69.67 -7.13 -17.50
N LEU A 130 -68.73 -7.60 -18.33
CA LEU A 130 -68.41 -9.03 -18.45
C LEU A 130 -67.79 -9.58 -17.17
N GLU A 131 -66.93 -8.81 -16.52
CA GLU A 131 -66.29 -9.13 -15.24
C GLU A 131 -67.35 -9.31 -14.15
N GLU A 132 -68.27 -8.34 -14.04
CA GLU A 132 -69.39 -8.41 -13.09
C GLU A 132 -70.41 -9.52 -13.41
N ILE A 133 -70.56 -9.87 -14.70
CA ILE A 133 -71.33 -11.06 -15.09
C ILE A 133 -70.59 -12.33 -14.68
N GLY A 134 -69.26 -12.34 -14.70
CA GLY A 134 -68.43 -13.46 -14.26
C GLY A 134 -68.68 -13.79 -12.78
N HIS A 135 -68.60 -12.81 -11.89
CA HIS A 135 -68.94 -12.99 -10.46
C HIS A 135 -70.37 -13.49 -10.26
N ALA A 136 -71.32 -12.92 -11.01
CA ALA A 136 -72.71 -13.36 -10.95
C ALA A 136 -72.90 -14.80 -11.44
N VAL A 137 -72.10 -15.24 -12.41
CA VAL A 137 -72.12 -16.60 -12.93
C VAL A 137 -71.44 -17.55 -11.95
N ASP A 138 -70.32 -17.16 -11.33
CA ASP A 138 -69.65 -17.95 -10.31
C ASP A 138 -70.58 -18.28 -9.15
N GLY A 139 -71.21 -17.27 -8.53
CA GLY A 139 -72.15 -17.46 -7.42
C GLY A 139 -73.41 -18.27 -7.77
N ARG A 140 -73.62 -18.62 -9.04
CA ARG A 140 -74.70 -19.51 -9.51
C ARG A 140 -74.20 -20.91 -9.86
N LEU A 141 -72.93 -21.04 -10.24
CA LEU A 141 -72.31 -22.31 -10.60
C LEU A 141 -71.69 -22.99 -9.38
N ASN A 142 -71.21 -22.21 -8.41
CA ASN A 142 -70.47 -22.66 -7.24
C ASN A 142 -71.23 -22.35 -5.93
N GLU A 143 -71.09 -23.22 -4.92
CA GLU A 143 -71.67 -23.02 -3.57
C GLU A 143 -70.82 -22.10 -2.68
N SER A 144 -69.54 -22.00 -3.00
CA SER A 144 -68.56 -21.10 -2.40
C SER A 144 -67.90 -20.35 -3.54
N ASP A 145 -67.61 -19.08 -3.28
CA ASP A 145 -66.87 -18.22 -4.17
C ASP A 145 -65.56 -18.88 -4.65
N SER A 146 -65.27 -18.73 -5.94
CA SER A 146 -64.02 -19.21 -6.52
C SER A 146 -62.85 -18.37 -6.00
N PRO A 147 -61.69 -18.97 -5.64
CA PRO A 147 -60.55 -18.17 -5.22
C PRO A 147 -60.00 -17.32 -6.38
N GLY A 148 -59.80 -16.03 -6.13
CA GLY A 148 -59.26 -15.10 -7.10
C GLY A 148 -60.34 -14.16 -7.65
N ASP A 149 -59.99 -13.42 -8.70
CA ASP A 149 -60.91 -12.59 -9.48
C ASP A 149 -61.38 -13.42 -10.71
N GLU A 150 -62.31 -14.35 -10.46
CA GLU A 150 -62.90 -15.19 -11.51
C GLU A 150 -63.72 -14.38 -12.52
N GLY A 151 -64.22 -13.21 -12.10
CA GLY A 151 -64.84 -12.20 -12.95
C GLY A 151 -63.92 -11.75 -14.08
N ALA A 152 -62.71 -11.29 -13.74
CA ALA A 152 -61.74 -10.80 -14.71
C ALA A 152 -61.22 -11.92 -15.62
N ILE A 153 -61.00 -13.12 -15.08
CA ILE A 153 -60.62 -14.30 -15.88
C ILE A 153 -61.73 -14.59 -16.90
N PHE A 154 -62.99 -14.61 -16.46
CA PHE A 154 -64.12 -14.84 -17.35
C PHE A 154 -64.24 -13.76 -18.44
N ALA A 155 -64.11 -12.48 -18.08
CA ALA A 155 -64.16 -11.38 -19.04
C ALA A 155 -63.09 -11.50 -20.13
N ALA A 156 -61.84 -11.77 -19.74
CA ALA A 156 -60.72 -11.97 -20.67
C ALA A 156 -60.99 -13.13 -21.65
N LEU A 157 -61.50 -14.26 -21.14
CA LEU A 157 -61.81 -15.44 -21.95
C LEU A 157 -62.95 -15.20 -22.95
N VAL A 158 -63.96 -14.42 -22.55
CA VAL A 158 -65.06 -13.99 -23.42
C VAL A 158 -64.59 -12.98 -24.48
N LEU A 159 -63.66 -12.10 -24.13
CA LEU A 159 -63.04 -11.13 -25.05
C LEU A 159 -62.08 -11.79 -26.05
N GLY A 160 -61.67 -13.03 -25.79
CA GLY A 160 -60.72 -13.79 -26.62
C GLY A 160 -59.26 -13.45 -26.33
N GLU A 161 -58.99 -12.88 -25.16
CA GLU A 161 -57.67 -12.52 -24.70
C GLU A 161 -56.88 -13.77 -24.29
N SER A 162 -55.56 -13.74 -24.50
CA SER A 162 -54.67 -14.83 -24.09
C SER A 162 -54.12 -14.52 -22.71
N LEU A 163 -54.54 -15.30 -21.71
CA LEU A 163 -53.94 -15.29 -20.37
C LEU A 163 -52.75 -16.23 -20.36
N ASP A 164 -51.55 -15.70 -20.14
CA ASP A 164 -50.40 -16.57 -19.87
C ASP A 164 -50.49 -17.16 -18.45
N ALA A 165 -49.67 -18.19 -18.19
CA ALA A 165 -49.75 -18.94 -16.93
C ALA A 165 -49.51 -18.06 -15.68
N LYS A 166 -48.75 -16.97 -15.80
CA LYS A 166 -48.49 -16.05 -14.68
C LYS A 166 -49.65 -15.08 -14.51
N THR A 167 -50.17 -14.49 -15.59
CA THR A 167 -51.36 -13.63 -15.53
C THR A 167 -52.54 -14.38 -14.91
N LEU A 168 -52.77 -15.62 -15.34
CA LEU A 168 -53.83 -16.45 -14.77
C LEU A 168 -53.61 -16.73 -13.29
N GLN A 169 -52.35 -16.93 -12.86
CA GLN A 169 -52.05 -17.17 -11.46
C GLN A 169 -52.27 -15.92 -10.59
N ALA A 170 -51.92 -14.73 -11.09
CA ALA A 170 -52.14 -13.47 -10.39
C ALA A 170 -53.64 -13.25 -10.11
N LEU A 171 -54.46 -13.35 -11.17
CA LEU A 171 -55.92 -13.23 -11.07
C LEU A 171 -56.50 -14.29 -10.12
N LYS A 172 -56.02 -15.54 -10.16
CA LYS A 172 -56.48 -16.63 -9.25
C LYS A 172 -56.13 -16.43 -7.77
N THR A 173 -55.42 -15.38 -7.41
CA THR A 173 -55.03 -15.09 -6.02
C THR A 173 -55.47 -13.71 -5.56
N GLU A 174 -56.14 -12.96 -6.42
CA GLU A 174 -56.66 -11.61 -6.18
C GLU A 174 -58.02 -11.72 -5.48
N ASP A 175 -58.17 -11.18 -4.26
CA ASP A 175 -59.46 -11.14 -3.54
C ASP A 175 -60.06 -9.76 -3.74
N ASP A 176 -61.11 -9.67 -4.56
CA ASP A 176 -61.80 -8.44 -4.95
C ASP A 176 -63.12 -8.21 -4.20
N THR A 177 -63.32 -8.97 -3.11
CA THR A 177 -64.45 -8.79 -2.20
C THR A 177 -64.39 -7.42 -1.50
N GLY A 178 -65.54 -6.76 -1.44
CA GLY A 178 -65.67 -5.42 -0.90
C GLY A 178 -67.02 -5.15 -0.25
N VAL A 179 -67.16 -3.92 0.26
CA VAL A 179 -68.44 -3.42 0.73
C VAL A 179 -68.74 -2.06 0.16
N ILE A 180 -69.97 -1.88 -0.32
CA ILE A 180 -70.48 -0.60 -0.81
C ILE A 180 -71.56 -0.06 0.12
N ASN A 181 -71.69 1.26 0.16
CA ASN A 181 -72.69 1.93 0.99
C ASN A 181 -73.83 2.45 0.12
N LEU A 182 -74.95 1.74 0.13
CA LEU A 182 -76.16 2.12 -0.57
C LEU A 182 -77.13 2.79 0.41
N ASN A 183 -77.12 4.13 0.44
CA ASN A 183 -78.02 4.94 1.27
C ASN A 183 -77.98 4.61 2.79
N GLY A 184 -76.80 4.27 3.33
CA GLY A 184 -76.60 3.91 4.73
C GLY A 184 -76.67 2.41 5.03
N GLN A 185 -76.90 1.57 4.03
CA GLN A 185 -76.82 0.11 4.14
C GLN A 185 -75.52 -0.41 3.54
N ILE A 186 -74.78 -1.18 4.32
CA ILE A 186 -73.56 -1.88 3.89
C ILE A 186 -73.98 -3.13 3.12
N VAL A 187 -73.50 -3.29 1.88
CA VAL A 187 -73.76 -4.43 1.01
C VAL A 187 -72.42 -5.00 0.57
N ALA A 188 -72.22 -6.30 0.76
CA ALA A 188 -71.06 -7.02 0.23
C ALA A 188 -71.17 -7.14 -1.29
N VAL A 189 -70.05 -6.92 -1.97
CA VAL A 189 -69.94 -6.96 -3.42
C VAL A 189 -68.61 -7.56 -3.83
N GLU A 190 -68.56 -8.14 -5.02
CA GLU A 190 -67.31 -8.26 -5.79
C GLU A 190 -67.10 -6.95 -6.55
N MET A 191 -65.90 -6.39 -6.56
CA MET A 191 -65.62 -5.07 -7.15
C MET A 191 -64.61 -5.19 -8.27
N GLN A 192 -64.88 -4.51 -9.40
CA GLN A 192 -63.90 -4.29 -10.45
C GLN A 192 -62.59 -3.74 -9.88
N ASN A 193 -61.52 -4.54 -9.92
CA ASN A 193 -60.23 -4.22 -9.28
C ASN A 193 -59.25 -3.50 -10.23
N PHE A 194 -58.15 -2.95 -9.73
CA PHE A 194 -57.20 -2.14 -10.52
C PHE A 194 -56.21 -2.96 -11.37
N THR A 195 -56.63 -4.14 -11.82
CA THR A 195 -55.86 -5.01 -12.73
C THR A 195 -56.22 -4.73 -14.20
N GLY A 196 -55.22 -4.33 -14.98
CA GLY A 196 -55.31 -4.01 -16.41
C GLY A 196 -55.39 -5.25 -17.31
N THR A 197 -55.08 -5.06 -18.59
CA THR A 197 -55.01 -6.09 -19.63
C THR A 197 -53.60 -6.11 -20.23
N ASN A 198 -53.33 -7.01 -21.19
CA ASN A 198 -52.12 -6.88 -22.01
C ASN A 198 -52.24 -5.79 -23.12
N GLY A 199 -53.30 -4.98 -23.08
CA GLY A 199 -53.57 -3.87 -23.98
C GLY A 199 -53.15 -2.53 -23.37
N ASN A 200 -53.49 -1.41 -24.01
CA ASN A 200 -53.18 -0.09 -23.46
C ASN A 200 -54.30 0.36 -22.52
N ASP A 201 -54.03 0.44 -21.23
CA ASP A 201 -55.02 0.76 -20.22
C ASP A 201 -54.87 2.17 -19.63
N ASN A 202 -55.97 2.72 -19.11
CA ASN A 202 -55.97 3.96 -18.35
C ASN A 202 -56.68 3.74 -17.01
N ILE A 203 -55.89 3.58 -15.96
CA ILE A 203 -56.33 3.20 -14.61
C ILE A 203 -56.23 4.41 -13.69
N ILE A 204 -57.30 4.72 -12.98
CA ILE A 204 -57.35 5.78 -11.97
C ILE A 204 -57.84 5.14 -10.68
N GLY A 205 -57.01 5.17 -9.65
CA GLY A 205 -57.31 4.71 -8.30
C GLY A 205 -58.34 5.59 -7.58
N THR A 206 -58.41 5.41 -6.28
CA THR A 206 -59.40 5.92 -5.36
C THR A 206 -58.78 6.94 -4.40
N ALA A 207 -59.41 7.11 -3.23
CA ALA A 207 -58.85 7.90 -2.14
C ALA A 207 -58.37 7.02 -0.97
N GLY A 208 -58.40 5.69 -1.14
CA GLY A 208 -57.88 4.70 -0.20
C GLY A 208 -56.60 4.05 -0.75
N ASP A 209 -56.02 3.15 0.04
CA ASP A 209 -54.79 2.44 -0.36
C ASP A 209 -55.10 1.39 -1.44
N ASP A 210 -54.74 1.66 -2.69
CA ASP A 210 -55.03 0.77 -3.81
C ASP A 210 -53.86 -0.16 -4.14
N THR A 211 -54.15 -1.32 -4.74
CA THR A 211 -53.14 -2.20 -5.37
C THR A 211 -53.45 -2.30 -6.85
N ILE A 212 -52.55 -1.78 -7.68
CA ILE A 212 -52.76 -1.56 -9.12
C ILE A 212 -51.77 -2.42 -9.91
N SER A 213 -52.27 -3.21 -10.87
CA SER A 213 -51.42 -3.97 -11.80
C SER A 213 -51.84 -3.75 -13.24
N PRO A 214 -51.22 -2.82 -13.98
CA PRO A 214 -51.61 -2.51 -15.36
C PRO A 214 -51.28 -3.63 -16.37
N LEU A 215 -50.47 -4.62 -15.98
CA LEU A 215 -49.93 -5.68 -16.83
C LEU A 215 -49.04 -5.14 -17.98
N ARG A 216 -49.29 -5.53 -19.24
CA ARG A 216 -48.46 -5.18 -20.42
C ARG A 216 -49.23 -4.22 -21.32
N GLY A 217 -48.54 -3.60 -22.27
CA GLY A 217 -49.12 -2.56 -23.13
C GLY A 217 -48.62 -1.19 -22.73
N LYS A 218 -49.26 -0.13 -23.24
CA LYS A 218 -48.89 1.27 -22.98
C LYS A 218 -49.93 1.92 -22.09
N ASP A 219 -49.67 1.85 -20.80
CA ASP A 219 -50.62 2.13 -19.75
C ASP A 219 -50.40 3.50 -19.13
N THR A 220 -51.49 4.09 -18.63
CA THR A 220 -51.48 5.27 -17.76
C THR A 220 -52.14 4.91 -16.44
N VAL A 221 -51.47 5.17 -15.33
CA VAL A 221 -51.94 4.89 -13.97
C VAL A 221 -51.92 6.18 -13.15
N ASP A 222 -52.98 6.46 -12.41
CA ASP A 222 -53.00 7.49 -11.36
C ASP A 222 -53.47 6.83 -10.06
N GLY A 223 -52.64 6.79 -9.02
CA GLY A 223 -53.00 6.15 -7.74
C GLY A 223 -54.11 6.89 -7.00
N GLY A 224 -54.11 8.22 -7.06
CA GLY A 224 -55.08 9.05 -6.36
C GLY A 224 -54.58 9.50 -4.99
N GLU A 225 -55.44 9.49 -3.98
CA GLU A 225 -55.03 9.70 -2.58
C GLU A 225 -54.92 8.33 -1.89
N GLY A 226 -53.98 8.15 -0.98
CA GLY A 226 -53.80 6.86 -0.32
C GLY A 226 -52.33 6.49 -0.21
N ASN A 227 -52.05 5.24 0.14
CA ASN A 227 -50.74 4.61 0.10
C ASN A 227 -50.73 3.47 -0.93
N ASP A 228 -50.65 3.87 -2.20
CA ASP A 228 -50.93 3.02 -3.35
C ASP A 228 -49.74 2.15 -3.74
N LEU A 229 -50.01 0.91 -4.16
CA LEU A 229 -49.03 -0.04 -4.67
C LEU A 229 -49.18 -0.23 -6.18
N LEU A 230 -48.14 0.09 -6.95
CA LEU A 230 -48.05 -0.29 -8.36
C LEU A 230 -47.24 -1.59 -8.53
N ILE A 231 -47.85 -2.59 -9.14
CA ILE A 231 -47.23 -3.87 -9.50
C ILE A 231 -46.88 -3.87 -10.99
N VAL A 232 -45.58 -3.86 -11.29
CA VAL A 232 -45.03 -3.94 -12.65
C VAL A 232 -44.30 -5.26 -12.82
N ASP A 233 -44.80 -6.15 -13.68
CA ASP A 233 -44.13 -7.42 -14.00
C ASP A 233 -43.82 -7.52 -15.50
N TYR A 234 -42.57 -7.25 -15.87
CA TYR A 234 -42.07 -7.40 -17.24
C TYR A 234 -41.22 -8.66 -17.42
N SER A 235 -41.29 -9.62 -16.50
CA SER A 235 -40.50 -10.86 -16.56
C SER A 235 -40.88 -11.81 -17.70
N SER A 236 -42.02 -11.58 -18.35
CA SER A 236 -42.42 -12.29 -19.58
C SER A 236 -41.81 -11.68 -20.84
N ASN A 237 -41.11 -10.54 -20.75
CA ASN A 237 -40.44 -9.94 -21.89
C ASN A 237 -39.17 -10.73 -22.26
N LEU A 238 -39.12 -11.19 -23.52
CA LEU A 238 -38.05 -12.02 -24.09
C LEU A 238 -37.23 -11.28 -25.16
N TYR A 239 -37.41 -9.97 -25.30
CA TYR A 239 -36.71 -9.18 -26.33
C TYR A 239 -35.25 -8.92 -25.95
N ALA A 240 -34.33 -9.54 -26.70
CA ALA A 240 -32.88 -9.51 -26.46
C ALA A 240 -32.16 -8.25 -26.99
N GLY A 241 -32.89 -7.28 -27.53
CA GLY A 241 -32.30 -6.01 -27.95
C GLY A 241 -31.56 -6.06 -29.29
N THR A 242 -31.23 -4.86 -29.79
CA THR A 242 -30.29 -4.60 -30.89
C THR A 242 -29.44 -3.38 -30.51
N ALA A 243 -28.42 -3.06 -31.30
CA ALA A 243 -27.57 -1.89 -31.05
C ALA A 243 -28.33 -0.54 -30.98
N ASN A 244 -29.51 -0.43 -31.62
CA ASN A 244 -30.30 0.80 -31.66
C ASN A 244 -31.54 0.78 -30.76
N ILE A 245 -31.99 -0.41 -30.34
CA ILE A 245 -33.18 -0.60 -29.52
C ILE A 245 -32.77 -1.61 -28.43
N PRO A 246 -32.35 -1.13 -27.25
CA PRO A 246 -31.81 -1.99 -26.19
C PRO A 246 -32.87 -2.95 -25.63
N SER A 247 -32.41 -4.08 -25.09
CA SER A 247 -33.19 -4.93 -24.20
C SER A 247 -33.27 -4.33 -22.80
N GLY A 248 -34.05 -4.97 -21.94
CA GLY A 248 -34.18 -4.57 -20.54
C GLY A 248 -35.22 -3.49 -20.32
N MET A 249 -35.53 -3.31 -19.05
CA MET A 249 -36.40 -2.26 -18.54
C MET A 249 -35.60 -0.97 -18.36
N ILE A 250 -36.17 0.11 -18.89
CA ILE A 250 -35.65 1.47 -18.77
C ILE A 250 -36.63 2.27 -17.91
N VAL A 251 -36.09 2.92 -16.89
CA VAL A 251 -36.87 3.65 -15.88
C VAL A 251 -36.53 5.14 -15.88
N ASP A 252 -37.59 5.96 -15.85
CA ASP A 252 -37.58 7.39 -15.57
C ASP A 252 -38.65 7.68 -14.51
N ALA A 253 -38.29 7.57 -13.23
CA ALA A 253 -39.17 7.83 -12.10
C ALA A 253 -38.63 9.01 -11.29
N TYR A 254 -39.48 9.98 -10.96
CA TYR A 254 -39.09 11.15 -10.17
C TYR A 254 -40.13 11.47 -9.10
N ASN A 255 -39.65 11.87 -7.92
CA ASN A 255 -40.53 12.20 -6.82
C ASN A 255 -41.07 13.62 -6.97
N ASN A 256 -42.39 13.80 -6.90
CA ASN A 256 -43.02 15.13 -6.93
C ASN A 256 -43.80 15.38 -5.64
N VAL A 257 -43.14 15.19 -4.48
CA VAL A 257 -43.75 15.49 -3.18
C VAL A 257 -44.06 16.98 -3.09
N ASN A 258 -45.33 17.32 -2.90
CA ASN A 258 -45.73 18.68 -2.54
C ASN A 258 -45.22 19.03 -1.12
N PRO A 259 -44.95 20.30 -0.78
CA PRO A 259 -44.40 20.72 0.52
C PRO A 259 -45.22 20.36 1.77
N ASN A 260 -46.40 19.77 1.59
CA ASN A 260 -47.37 19.45 2.64
C ASN A 260 -47.37 17.96 3.02
N GLY A 261 -46.50 17.13 2.44
CA GLY A 261 -46.32 15.73 2.82
C GLY A 261 -47.38 14.75 2.29
N THR A 262 -48.25 15.18 1.38
CA THR A 262 -49.20 14.33 0.65
C THR A 262 -48.79 14.33 -0.83
N GLY A 263 -48.26 13.21 -1.32
CA GLY A 263 -47.93 13.02 -2.73
C GLY A 263 -47.03 11.81 -2.95
N GLY A 264 -47.40 11.00 -3.95
CA GLY A 264 -46.66 9.84 -4.39
C GLY A 264 -45.68 10.12 -5.52
N TRP A 265 -45.02 9.06 -5.95
CA TRP A 265 -44.09 9.05 -7.07
C TRP A 265 -44.83 9.22 -8.40
N ASN A 266 -44.17 9.91 -9.32
CA ASN A 266 -44.61 10.02 -10.71
C ASN A 266 -43.49 9.53 -11.62
N GLY A 267 -43.82 8.98 -12.78
CA GLY A 267 -42.79 8.49 -13.66
C GLY A 267 -43.27 7.50 -14.68
N ARG A 268 -42.31 6.71 -15.15
CA ARG A 268 -42.52 5.73 -16.20
C ARG A 268 -41.61 4.53 -16.02
N TYR A 269 -42.20 3.34 -16.07
CA TYR A 269 -41.50 2.08 -16.34
C TYR A 269 -41.76 1.69 -17.79
N GLY A 270 -40.76 1.20 -18.52
CA GLY A 270 -40.96 0.71 -19.88
C GLY A 270 -39.89 -0.27 -20.33
N ALA A 271 -40.24 -1.15 -21.25
CA ALA A 271 -39.34 -2.13 -21.84
C ALA A 271 -39.69 -2.37 -23.30
N TYR A 272 -38.69 -2.38 -24.19
CA TYR A 272 -38.91 -2.72 -25.59
C TYR A 272 -39.32 -4.19 -25.72
N THR A 273 -40.28 -4.47 -26.60
CA THR A 273 -40.81 -5.83 -26.81
C THR A 273 -40.39 -6.41 -28.16
N ARG A 274 -39.97 -5.55 -29.09
CA ARG A 274 -39.64 -5.92 -30.48
C ARG A 274 -38.59 -4.98 -31.10
N ASN A 275 -38.02 -5.43 -32.21
CA ASN A 275 -36.97 -4.72 -32.97
C ASN A 275 -37.49 -3.59 -33.88
N ASP A 276 -38.81 -3.39 -33.95
CA ASP A 276 -39.45 -2.27 -34.65
C ASP A 276 -39.63 -1.04 -33.74
N GLY A 277 -39.20 -1.15 -32.48
CA GLY A 277 -39.27 -0.08 -31.49
C GLY A 277 -40.57 -0.06 -30.68
N ASP A 278 -41.41 -1.10 -30.80
CA ASP A 278 -42.54 -1.26 -29.91
C ASP A 278 -42.12 -1.62 -28.48
N TYR A 279 -42.91 -1.19 -27.51
CA TYR A 279 -42.57 -1.27 -26.10
C TYR A 279 -43.82 -1.38 -25.22
N ASP A 280 -43.66 -2.06 -24.10
CA ASP A 280 -44.57 -1.98 -22.96
C ASP A 280 -44.15 -0.77 -22.10
N THR A 281 -45.11 -0.09 -21.50
CA THR A 281 -44.86 0.98 -20.56
C THR A 281 -46.03 1.20 -19.61
N VAL A 282 -45.73 1.58 -18.38
CA VAL A 282 -46.68 2.25 -17.50
C VAL A 282 -46.17 3.64 -17.20
N ALA A 283 -46.94 4.67 -17.56
CA ALA A 283 -46.77 6.02 -17.04
C ALA A 283 -47.65 6.16 -15.80
N PHE A 284 -47.07 6.51 -14.65
CA PHE A 284 -47.79 6.54 -13.37
C PHE A 284 -47.71 7.90 -12.69
N SER A 285 -48.73 8.22 -11.89
CA SER A 285 -48.76 9.35 -10.97
C SER A 285 -49.31 8.94 -9.60
N ASN A 286 -48.90 9.67 -8.56
CA ASN A 286 -49.38 9.50 -7.19
C ASN A 286 -49.29 8.04 -6.68
N ILE A 287 -48.13 7.40 -6.80
CA ILE A 287 -47.90 6.03 -6.29
C ILE A 287 -46.89 6.03 -5.15
N GLU A 288 -47.22 5.47 -3.99
CA GLU A 288 -46.33 5.47 -2.81
C GLU A 288 -45.42 4.23 -2.74
N ARG A 289 -45.88 3.10 -3.29
CA ARG A 289 -45.23 1.79 -3.17
C ARG A 289 -45.13 1.10 -4.53
N PHE A 290 -44.08 0.32 -4.70
CA PHE A 290 -43.82 -0.39 -5.95
C PHE A 290 -43.46 -1.85 -5.68
N GLN A 291 -43.98 -2.74 -6.51
CA GLN A 291 -43.49 -4.09 -6.66
C GLN A 291 -43.12 -4.30 -8.13
N ILE A 292 -41.83 -4.41 -8.39
CA ILE A 292 -41.30 -4.41 -9.75
C ILE A 292 -40.53 -5.69 -9.97
N LYS A 293 -40.86 -6.35 -11.07
CA LYS A 293 -40.11 -7.47 -11.60
C LYS A 293 -39.60 -7.12 -12.99
N GLY A 294 -38.28 -7.11 -13.11
CA GLY A 294 -37.55 -6.85 -14.34
C GLY A 294 -37.78 -7.91 -15.42
N THR A 295 -37.09 -7.72 -16.53
CA THR A 295 -37.08 -8.63 -17.67
C THR A 295 -36.14 -9.82 -17.43
N ASN A 296 -35.82 -10.58 -18.49
CA ASN A 296 -34.77 -11.62 -18.43
C ASN A 296 -33.43 -11.11 -18.99
N PHE A 297 -33.25 -9.79 -19.05
CA PHE A 297 -32.05 -9.11 -19.54
C PHE A 297 -31.71 -7.95 -18.61
N ASN A 298 -30.51 -7.41 -18.77
CA ASN A 298 -30.01 -6.28 -17.99
C ASN A 298 -31.01 -5.12 -17.89
N ASP A 299 -31.55 -4.95 -16.70
CA ASP A 299 -32.50 -3.90 -16.36
C ASP A 299 -31.82 -2.75 -15.62
N THR A 300 -32.39 -1.56 -15.72
CA THR A 300 -31.90 -0.38 -14.98
C THR A 300 -33.03 0.30 -14.24
N PHE A 301 -33.00 0.23 -12.92
CA PHE A 301 -33.92 0.87 -11.99
C PHE A 301 -33.31 2.19 -11.52
N ASP A 302 -34.10 3.28 -11.49
CA ASP A 302 -33.59 4.55 -10.99
C ASP A 302 -33.42 4.54 -9.47
N ARG A 303 -34.41 4.01 -8.75
CA ARG A 303 -34.49 4.03 -7.29
C ARG A 303 -34.64 2.62 -6.75
N GLY A 304 -34.05 2.39 -5.58
CA GLY A 304 -34.29 1.28 -4.69
C GLY A 304 -33.97 1.71 -3.26
N GLY A 305 -34.39 0.95 -2.25
CA GLY A 305 -34.07 1.31 -0.86
C GLY A 305 -35.00 2.34 -0.22
N TYR A 306 -35.21 3.49 -0.87
CA TYR A 306 -36.02 4.61 -0.37
C TYR A 306 -37.52 4.42 -0.60
N GLY A 307 -38.39 4.64 0.41
CA GLY A 307 -39.84 4.38 0.28
C GLY A 307 -40.16 2.89 0.37
N VAL A 308 -41.23 2.39 -0.27
CA VAL A 308 -41.55 0.94 -0.31
C VAL A 308 -41.37 0.40 -1.72
N PHE A 309 -40.14 0.00 -2.09
CA PHE A 309 -39.82 -0.55 -3.41
C PHE A 309 -39.34 -2.00 -3.28
N ASN A 310 -40.20 -2.94 -3.66
CA ASN A 310 -39.83 -4.34 -3.87
C ASN A 310 -39.31 -4.52 -5.29
N ILE A 311 -38.04 -4.86 -5.45
CA ILE A 311 -37.39 -5.01 -6.76
C ILE A 311 -36.85 -6.44 -6.90
N ASP A 312 -37.24 -7.10 -7.97
CA ASP A 312 -36.66 -8.34 -8.47
C ASP A 312 -36.08 -8.04 -9.86
N GLY A 313 -34.76 -7.91 -9.98
CA GLY A 313 -34.11 -7.60 -11.27
C GLY A 313 -34.33 -8.69 -12.32
N GLY A 314 -34.55 -9.93 -11.89
CA GLY A 314 -34.78 -11.05 -12.81
C GLY A 314 -33.48 -11.73 -13.19
N ALA A 315 -33.21 -11.83 -14.49
CA ALA A 315 -31.96 -12.43 -14.99
C ALA A 315 -31.21 -11.39 -15.80
N GLY A 316 -29.89 -11.41 -15.75
CA GLY A 316 -29.06 -10.42 -16.43
C GLY A 316 -28.04 -9.85 -15.46
N THR A 317 -27.55 -8.67 -15.78
CA THR A 317 -26.79 -7.81 -14.88
C THR A 317 -27.61 -6.56 -14.66
N ASP A 318 -28.26 -6.49 -13.51
CA ASP A 318 -29.28 -5.51 -13.20
C ASP A 318 -28.71 -4.40 -12.31
N VAL A 319 -29.12 -3.17 -12.60
CA VAL A 319 -28.53 -1.96 -12.01
C VAL A 319 -29.60 -1.17 -11.26
N ILE A 320 -29.34 -0.82 -10.00
CA ILE A 320 -30.03 0.26 -9.31
C ILE A 320 -29.12 1.51 -9.31
N ARG A 321 -29.60 2.63 -9.86
CA ARG A 321 -28.81 3.88 -9.91
C ARG A 321 -28.67 4.52 -8.55
N TYR A 322 -29.74 4.55 -7.75
CA TYR A 322 -29.77 5.12 -6.41
C TYR A 322 -30.44 4.16 -5.44
N ALA A 323 -29.64 3.46 -4.65
CA ALA A 323 -30.08 2.57 -3.58
C ALA A 323 -29.82 3.20 -2.22
N ASP A 324 -30.88 3.56 -1.51
CA ASP A 324 -30.80 4.24 -0.23
C ASP A 324 -31.37 3.36 0.88
N PHE A 325 -30.49 2.71 1.63
CA PHE A 325 -30.78 1.89 2.80
C PHE A 325 -30.41 2.60 4.11
N SER A 326 -30.32 3.93 4.10
CA SER A 326 -29.84 4.73 5.25
C SER A 326 -30.65 4.61 6.54
N ASN A 327 -31.87 4.09 6.46
CA ASN A 327 -32.72 3.84 7.63
C ASN A 327 -32.47 2.48 8.29
N GLU A 328 -31.65 1.62 7.68
CA GLU A 328 -31.33 0.31 8.26
C GLU A 328 -30.42 0.48 9.49
N THR A 329 -30.65 -0.35 10.50
CA THR A 329 -29.87 -0.33 11.75
C THR A 329 -29.13 -1.64 12.00
N ALA A 330 -29.50 -2.70 11.28
CA ALA A 330 -28.78 -3.95 11.24
C ALA A 330 -27.74 -3.89 10.12
N GLY A 331 -26.61 -4.58 10.31
CA GLY A 331 -25.58 -4.68 9.28
C GLY A 331 -26.10 -5.38 8.02
N LEU A 332 -25.92 -4.73 6.88
CA LEU A 332 -26.24 -5.21 5.55
C LEU A 332 -25.02 -5.93 4.96
N THR A 333 -25.28 -6.91 4.10
CA THR A 333 -24.25 -7.49 3.23
C THR A 333 -24.69 -7.24 1.81
N VAL A 334 -23.93 -6.45 1.05
CA VAL A 334 -24.22 -6.07 -0.33
C VAL A 334 -23.11 -6.61 -1.23
N ASP A 335 -23.47 -7.32 -2.30
CA ASP A 335 -22.52 -7.85 -3.28
C ASP A 335 -23.10 -7.88 -4.70
N ASN A 336 -22.29 -8.32 -5.67
CA ASN A 336 -22.65 -8.38 -7.09
C ASN A 336 -23.13 -9.77 -7.53
N SER A 337 -23.65 -10.59 -6.61
CA SER A 337 -24.12 -11.96 -6.91
C SER A 337 -25.65 -12.08 -7.04
N GLY A 338 -26.36 -10.96 -6.98
CA GLY A 338 -27.82 -10.93 -7.09
C GLY A 338 -28.54 -11.30 -5.78
N ILE A 339 -27.89 -11.09 -4.63
CA ILE A 339 -28.43 -11.43 -3.31
C ILE A 339 -29.79 -10.80 -3.03
N THR A 340 -30.53 -11.41 -2.11
CA THR A 340 -31.77 -10.85 -1.57
C THR A 340 -31.48 -10.00 -0.33
N LEU A 341 -31.64 -8.69 -0.45
CA LEU A 341 -31.63 -7.71 0.62
C LEU A 341 -33.07 -7.50 1.12
N THR A 342 -33.31 -7.71 2.41
CA THR A 342 -34.61 -7.43 3.04
C THR A 342 -34.43 -6.36 4.11
N GLN A 343 -35.11 -5.24 3.94
CA GLN A 343 -35.12 -4.11 4.87
C GLN A 343 -36.03 -4.37 6.07
N ALA A 344 -35.81 -3.65 7.17
CA ALA A 344 -36.66 -3.73 8.37
C ALA A 344 -38.13 -3.34 8.11
N ASN A 345 -38.38 -2.50 7.10
CA ASN A 345 -39.72 -2.11 6.67
C ASN A 345 -40.42 -3.15 5.77
N GLY A 346 -39.77 -4.28 5.47
CA GLY A 346 -40.29 -5.34 4.62
C GLY A 346 -39.96 -5.22 3.13
N ASN A 347 -39.23 -4.18 2.70
CA ASN A 347 -38.79 -4.06 1.32
C ASN A 347 -37.80 -5.16 0.95
N VAL A 348 -37.92 -5.67 -0.27
CA VAL A 348 -37.03 -6.69 -0.81
C VAL A 348 -36.39 -6.23 -2.10
N VAL A 349 -35.06 -6.20 -2.15
CA VAL A 349 -34.29 -6.06 -3.39
C VAL A 349 -33.57 -7.38 -3.64
N LYS A 350 -33.77 -8.01 -4.81
CA LYS A 350 -33.09 -9.27 -5.16
C LYS A 350 -32.76 -9.34 -6.64
N ASN A 351 -31.80 -10.20 -6.98
CA ASN A 351 -31.29 -10.35 -8.35
C ASN A 351 -30.87 -8.98 -8.93
N VAL A 352 -30.11 -8.21 -8.15
CA VAL A 352 -29.49 -6.95 -8.59
C VAL A 352 -28.00 -7.05 -8.29
N GLU A 353 -27.17 -6.80 -9.30
CA GLU A 353 -25.73 -6.99 -9.22
C GLU A 353 -24.94 -5.68 -9.15
N VAL A 354 -25.56 -4.52 -9.42
CA VAL A 354 -24.86 -3.23 -9.45
C VAL A 354 -25.67 -2.14 -8.76
N PHE A 355 -25.01 -1.40 -7.86
CA PHE A 355 -25.57 -0.24 -7.20
C PHE A 355 -24.70 0.99 -7.47
N SER A 356 -25.09 1.85 -8.41
CA SER A 356 -24.25 2.99 -8.83
C SER A 356 -24.07 4.04 -7.72
N ASN A 357 -25.11 4.27 -6.92
CA ASN A 357 -25.02 5.04 -5.69
C ASN A 357 -25.68 4.22 -4.59
N LEU A 358 -24.91 3.86 -3.57
CA LEU A 358 -25.32 3.05 -2.44
C LEU A 358 -25.15 3.84 -1.15
N TRP A 359 -26.24 3.98 -0.40
CA TRP A 359 -26.21 4.44 0.99
C TRP A 359 -26.66 3.30 1.89
N THR A 360 -25.87 2.98 2.91
CA THR A 360 -26.26 2.04 3.97
C THR A 360 -26.45 2.79 5.30
N GLY A 361 -26.66 2.03 6.37
CA GLY A 361 -27.35 2.50 7.56
C GLY A 361 -26.43 2.78 8.74
N THR A 362 -26.88 2.42 9.95
CA THR A 362 -26.07 2.51 11.18
C THR A 362 -25.51 1.15 11.63
N GLY A 363 -25.63 0.13 10.79
CA GLY A 363 -25.17 -1.22 11.06
C GLY A 363 -23.70 -1.40 10.68
N ASN A 364 -23.07 -2.51 11.10
CA ASN A 364 -21.76 -2.86 10.54
C ASN A 364 -21.98 -3.52 9.18
N ASP A 365 -21.85 -2.73 8.13
CA ASP A 365 -22.18 -3.11 6.76
C ASP A 365 -20.98 -3.77 6.06
N THR A 366 -21.26 -4.69 5.14
CA THR A 366 -20.26 -5.38 4.33
C THR A 366 -20.60 -5.23 2.85
N ILE A 367 -19.78 -4.47 2.13
CA ILE A 367 -19.91 -4.26 0.70
C ILE A 367 -18.80 -5.04 0.03
N ASN A 368 -19.13 -5.98 -0.84
CA ASN A 368 -18.15 -6.83 -1.51
C ASN A 368 -18.43 -6.97 -3.01
N TYR A 369 -17.89 -6.03 -3.77
CA TYR A 369 -17.98 -6.05 -5.23
C TYR A 369 -16.84 -6.87 -5.82
N SER A 370 -17.20 -7.82 -6.69
CA SER A 370 -16.22 -8.71 -7.29
C SER A 370 -15.25 -7.93 -8.19
N VAL A 371 -13.97 -8.33 -8.19
CA VAL A 371 -12.89 -7.70 -8.97
C VAL A 371 -13.04 -7.78 -10.50
N GLY A 372 -14.14 -8.34 -11.02
CA GLY A 372 -14.37 -8.56 -12.45
C GLY A 372 -15.11 -7.43 -13.17
N LEU A 373 -15.92 -6.64 -12.45
CA LEU A 373 -16.67 -5.52 -13.02
C LEU A 373 -15.88 -4.22 -12.83
N ARG A 374 -15.92 -3.33 -13.83
CA ARG A 374 -15.19 -2.04 -13.85
C ARG A 374 -16.18 -0.88 -13.95
N ASN A 375 -17.07 -0.79 -12.98
CA ASN A 375 -18.16 0.18 -12.97
C ASN A 375 -17.74 1.48 -12.28
N TYR A 376 -18.69 2.39 -12.10
CA TYR A 376 -18.52 3.61 -11.30
C TYR A 376 -19.52 3.54 -10.15
N GLU A 377 -19.01 3.30 -8.94
CA GLU A 377 -19.84 3.22 -7.75
C GLU A 377 -19.53 4.34 -6.76
N ASN A 378 -20.58 4.92 -6.20
CA ASN A 378 -20.51 5.86 -5.10
C ASN A 378 -21.13 5.21 -3.86
N ILE A 379 -20.30 4.83 -2.90
CA ILE A 379 -20.66 4.04 -1.72
C ILE A 379 -20.51 4.92 -0.48
N ASN A 380 -21.57 5.05 0.30
CA ASN A 380 -21.55 5.71 1.60
C ASN A 380 -22.14 4.74 2.64
N THR A 381 -21.34 4.33 3.61
CA THR A 381 -21.75 3.26 4.52
C THR A 381 -22.41 3.73 5.83
N GLY A 382 -22.42 5.04 6.08
CA GLY A 382 -23.14 5.62 7.21
C GLY A 382 -22.37 5.49 8.52
N ALA A 383 -22.95 4.86 9.53
CA ALA A 383 -22.29 4.66 10.82
C ALA A 383 -22.15 3.16 11.10
N GLY A 384 -21.11 2.74 11.82
CA GLY A 384 -20.83 1.33 12.01
C GLY A 384 -19.35 1.03 11.77
N ASN A 385 -18.91 -0.19 12.04
CA ASN A 385 -17.58 -0.62 11.62
C ASN A 385 -17.73 -1.40 10.30
N ASP A 386 -17.61 -0.69 9.19
CA ASP A 386 -17.96 -1.21 7.89
C ASP A 386 -16.77 -1.89 7.21
N THR A 387 -17.07 -2.78 6.27
CA THR A 387 -16.07 -3.44 5.43
C THR A 387 -16.44 -3.23 3.96
N ILE A 388 -15.62 -2.50 3.23
CA ILE A 388 -15.90 -2.08 1.87
C ILE A 388 -14.84 -2.63 0.92
N ASN A 389 -15.26 -3.39 -0.08
CA ASN A 389 -14.51 -3.68 -1.29
C ASN A 389 -15.34 -3.14 -2.48
N SER A 390 -14.93 -2.00 -3.04
CA SER A 390 -15.63 -1.39 -4.19
C SER A 390 -15.36 -2.13 -5.51
N GLY A 391 -14.44 -3.10 -5.52
CA GLY A 391 -14.06 -3.84 -6.72
C GLY A 391 -13.07 -3.08 -7.58
N ARG A 392 -13.20 -3.20 -8.91
CA ARG A 392 -12.41 -2.44 -9.89
C ARG A 392 -13.30 -1.39 -10.53
N GLY A 393 -12.68 -0.44 -11.22
CA GLY A 393 -13.41 0.65 -11.86
C GLY A 393 -13.08 1.98 -11.21
N ARG A 394 -14.01 2.93 -11.28
CA ARG A 394 -13.79 4.28 -10.77
C ARG A 394 -14.76 4.57 -9.65
N ASP A 395 -14.31 4.42 -8.43
CA ASP A 395 -15.18 4.38 -7.27
C ASP A 395 -14.95 5.59 -6.36
N THR A 396 -16.00 5.92 -5.62
CA THR A 396 -15.96 6.84 -4.49
C THR A 396 -16.53 6.12 -3.26
N VAL A 397 -15.78 6.11 -2.17
CA VAL A 397 -16.15 5.44 -0.92
C VAL A 397 -16.10 6.42 0.24
N ASP A 398 -17.14 6.46 1.04
CA ASP A 398 -17.17 7.16 2.32
C ASP A 398 -17.55 6.17 3.42
N GLY A 399 -16.61 5.87 4.33
CA GLY A 399 -16.85 4.96 5.46
C GLY A 399 -17.79 5.54 6.51
N GLY A 400 -17.80 6.87 6.64
CA GLY A 400 -18.64 7.58 7.59
C GLY A 400 -18.13 7.49 9.03
N GLU A 401 -19.01 7.16 10.00
CA GLU A 401 -18.65 7.10 11.42
C GLU A 401 -18.33 5.67 11.86
N GLY A 402 -17.09 5.41 12.27
CA GLY A 402 -16.74 4.18 12.96
C GLY A 402 -15.29 3.78 12.75
N ASN A 403 -15.03 2.47 12.64
CA ASN A 403 -13.70 1.92 12.39
C ASN A 403 -13.71 1.04 11.13
N ASP A 404 -13.73 1.73 10.00
CA ASP A 404 -14.05 1.20 8.68
C ASP A 404 -12.83 0.58 8.01
N LEU A 405 -13.07 -0.48 7.23
CA LEU A 405 -12.05 -1.18 6.45
C LEU A 405 -12.30 -1.01 4.96
N LEU A 406 -11.37 -0.37 4.26
CA LEU A 406 -11.31 -0.41 2.80
C LEU A 406 -10.38 -1.53 2.31
N ILE A 407 -10.93 -2.41 1.47
CA ILE A 407 -10.20 -3.45 0.76
C ILE A 407 -9.95 -2.98 -0.67
N VAL A 408 -8.68 -2.92 -1.07
CA VAL A 408 -8.25 -2.56 -2.42
C VAL A 408 -7.47 -3.74 -2.99
N ASP A 409 -8.03 -4.44 -3.98
CA ASP A 409 -7.36 -5.57 -4.66
C ASP A 409 -7.17 -5.29 -6.15
N TYR A 410 -5.98 -4.82 -6.49
CA TYR A 410 -5.58 -4.59 -7.89
C TYR A 410 -4.66 -5.69 -8.43
N SER A 411 -4.61 -6.86 -7.79
CA SER A 411 -3.72 -7.96 -8.18
C SER A 411 -4.07 -8.61 -9.50
N SER A 412 -5.25 -8.34 -10.05
CA SER A 412 -5.65 -8.74 -11.40
C SER A 412 -5.23 -7.74 -12.49
N ASN A 413 -4.55 -6.64 -12.14
CA ASN A 413 -4.03 -5.68 -13.12
C ASN A 413 -2.77 -6.23 -13.80
N LEU A 414 -2.78 -6.24 -15.14
CA LEU A 414 -1.72 -6.79 -16.01
C LEU A 414 -1.11 -5.71 -16.93
N TYR A 415 -1.39 -4.43 -16.69
CA TYR A 415 -0.88 -3.35 -17.53
C TYR A 415 0.60 -3.05 -17.24
N GLU A 416 1.47 -3.35 -18.22
CA GLU A 416 2.95 -3.22 -18.10
C GLU A 416 3.46 -1.78 -18.15
N GLY A 417 2.63 -0.81 -18.53
CA GLY A 417 3.01 0.59 -18.59
C GLY A 417 3.70 1.01 -19.88
N THR A 418 3.87 2.33 -20.03
CA THR A 418 4.68 2.99 -21.06
C THR A 418 5.45 4.14 -20.40
N ALA A 419 6.36 4.77 -21.14
CA ALA A 419 7.12 5.93 -20.62
C ALA A 419 6.24 7.10 -20.12
N ASN A 420 5.03 7.26 -20.66
CA ASN A 420 4.13 8.36 -20.30
C ASN A 420 2.99 7.94 -19.35
N ILE A 421 2.68 6.64 -19.28
CA ILE A 421 1.59 6.10 -18.48
C ILE A 421 2.18 4.88 -17.76
N PRO A 422 2.74 5.05 -16.55
CA PRO A 422 3.46 4.00 -15.84
C PRO A 422 2.52 2.87 -15.42
N SER A 423 3.10 1.68 -15.25
CA SER A 423 2.49 0.55 -14.55
C SER A 423 2.54 0.75 -13.04
N GLY A 424 1.94 -0.18 -12.31
CA GLY A 424 1.90 -0.15 -10.87
C GLY A 424 0.77 0.69 -10.31
N MET A 425 0.54 0.50 -9.03
CA MET A 425 -0.36 1.28 -8.21
C MET A 425 0.36 2.52 -7.71
N ILE A 426 -0.33 3.65 -7.88
CA ILE A 426 0.08 4.95 -7.38
C ILE A 426 -0.92 5.37 -6.31
N VAL A 427 -0.38 5.73 -5.15
CA VAL A 427 -1.14 6.19 -3.99
C VAL A 427 -0.92 7.68 -3.77
N ASP A 428 -2.00 8.39 -3.47
CA ASP A 428 -1.99 9.74 -2.91
C ASP A 428 -2.96 9.75 -1.72
N ALA A 429 -2.46 9.37 -0.55
CA ALA A 429 -3.26 9.28 0.69
C ALA A 429 -2.79 10.30 1.73
N TYR A 430 -3.69 11.17 2.19
CA TYR A 430 -3.38 12.21 3.17
C TYR A 430 -4.29 12.11 4.39
N ASN A 431 -3.71 12.26 5.59
CA ASN A 431 -4.50 12.31 6.81
C ASN A 431 -5.24 13.64 6.85
N ASN A 432 -6.57 13.63 6.93
CA ASN A 432 -7.32 14.80 7.32
C ASN A 432 -7.96 14.52 8.67
N VAL A 433 -7.25 14.87 9.75
CA VAL A 433 -7.80 14.75 11.10
C VAL A 433 -8.97 15.72 11.22
N ASN A 434 -10.19 15.22 11.07
CA ASN A 434 -11.41 16.01 11.23
C ASN A 434 -11.49 16.48 12.70
N PRO A 435 -11.73 17.79 13.00
CA PRO A 435 -11.70 18.32 14.36
C PRO A 435 -12.73 17.73 15.35
N ASN A 436 -13.58 16.79 14.92
CA ASN A 436 -14.75 16.30 15.66
C ASN A 436 -14.52 14.95 16.36
N GLY A 437 -13.34 14.32 16.22
CA GLY A 437 -12.95 13.16 17.05
C GLY A 437 -13.32 11.76 16.51
N ALA A 438 -13.96 11.66 15.35
CA ALA A 438 -13.99 10.44 14.51
C ALA A 438 -12.95 10.68 13.39
N GLY A 439 -11.79 10.04 13.48
CA GLY A 439 -10.66 10.32 12.60
C GLY A 439 -10.38 9.16 11.66
N GLY A 440 -10.61 9.38 10.36
CA GLY A 440 -10.28 8.45 9.28
C GLY A 440 -9.38 9.08 8.22
N TRP A 441 -8.80 8.25 7.38
CA TRP A 441 -7.95 8.65 6.27
C TRP A 441 -8.79 9.05 5.06
N ASN A 442 -8.31 10.05 4.31
CA ASN A 442 -8.84 10.43 3.01
C ASN A 442 -7.77 10.26 1.95
N GLY A 443 -8.16 9.97 0.72
CA GLY A 443 -7.17 9.85 -0.34
C GLY A 443 -7.64 9.08 -1.54
N ARG A 444 -6.66 8.52 -2.24
CA ARG A 444 -6.87 7.83 -3.49
C ARG A 444 -5.89 6.66 -3.66
N TYR A 445 -6.41 5.51 -4.07
CA TYR A 445 -5.63 4.42 -4.68
C TYR A 445 -5.95 4.35 -6.17
N ALA A 446 -4.94 4.34 -7.05
CA ALA A 446 -5.17 4.19 -8.48
C ALA A 446 -4.11 3.36 -9.18
N ALA A 447 -4.51 2.68 -10.25
CA ALA A 447 -3.61 1.95 -11.14
C ALA A 447 -4.11 2.06 -12.58
N TYR A 448 -3.22 2.40 -13.51
CA TYR A 448 -3.56 2.39 -14.93
C TYR A 448 -3.85 0.97 -15.40
N THR A 449 -4.82 0.82 -16.29
CA THR A 449 -5.22 -0.50 -16.85
C THR A 449 -4.94 -0.60 -18.34
N ARG A 450 -4.74 0.54 -19.02
CA ARG A 450 -4.52 0.64 -20.46
C ARG A 450 -3.66 1.86 -20.81
N ASN A 451 -3.15 1.87 -22.04
CA ASN A 451 -2.32 2.94 -22.60
C ASN A 451 -3.11 4.17 -23.10
N ASP A 452 -4.43 4.15 -23.01
CA ASP A 452 -5.31 5.31 -23.29
C ASP A 452 -5.50 6.22 -22.07
N GLY A 453 -4.89 5.87 -20.94
CA GLY A 453 -4.99 6.59 -19.67
C GLY A 453 -6.13 6.13 -18.78
N ASP A 454 -6.86 5.07 -19.17
CA ASP A 454 -7.85 4.47 -18.30
C ASP A 454 -7.20 3.82 -17.07
N HIS A 455 -7.87 3.96 -15.94
CA HIS A 455 -7.35 3.55 -14.64
C HIS A 455 -8.47 3.04 -13.76
N ASP A 456 -8.13 2.07 -12.91
CA ASP A 456 -8.91 1.77 -11.72
C ASP A 456 -8.53 2.80 -10.64
N ILE A 457 -9.52 3.27 -9.91
CA ILE A 457 -9.38 4.32 -8.90
C ILE A 457 -10.44 4.12 -7.83
N VAL A 458 -10.05 4.21 -6.57
CA VAL A 458 -10.97 4.46 -5.46
C VAL A 458 -10.56 5.76 -4.79
N ASN A 459 -11.45 6.75 -4.81
CA ASN A 459 -11.34 7.93 -3.96
C ASN A 459 -12.07 7.62 -2.65
N PHE A 460 -11.41 7.76 -1.52
CA PHE A 460 -12.00 7.40 -0.24
C PHE A 460 -11.95 8.54 0.78
N SER A 461 -12.92 8.54 1.69
CA SER A 461 -12.95 9.37 2.88
C SER A 461 -13.38 8.59 4.11
N ASN A 462 -12.93 9.06 5.28
CA ASN A 462 -13.31 8.51 6.58
C ASN A 462 -13.08 6.99 6.66
N ILE A 463 -11.86 6.55 6.34
CA ILE A 463 -11.46 5.12 6.45
C ILE A 463 -10.33 4.95 7.45
N GLU A 464 -10.50 4.11 8.47
CA GLU A 464 -9.50 3.90 9.53
C GLU A 464 -8.51 2.79 9.19
N ARG A 465 -8.94 1.78 8.42
CA ARG A 465 -8.18 0.55 8.16
C ARG A 465 -8.15 0.21 6.68
N PHE A 466 -7.03 -0.36 6.25
CA PHE A 466 -6.81 -0.73 4.86
C PHE A 466 -6.32 -2.16 4.73
N GLN A 467 -6.85 -2.87 3.74
CA GLN A 467 -6.28 -4.11 3.24
C GLN A 467 -6.00 -3.95 1.75
N ILE A 468 -4.73 -3.89 1.39
CA ILE A 468 -4.30 -3.50 0.06
C ILE A 468 -3.49 -4.64 -0.55
N LYS A 469 -3.86 -5.00 -1.77
CA LYS A 469 -3.10 -5.90 -2.61
C LYS A 469 -2.74 -5.16 -3.91
N GLY A 470 -1.45 -5.00 -4.10
CA GLY A 470 -0.83 -4.34 -5.24
C GLY A 470 -1.11 -5.03 -6.57
N THR A 471 -0.51 -4.48 -7.63
CA THR A 471 -0.58 -5.02 -8.99
C THR A 471 0.44 -6.16 -9.18
N ASN A 472 0.68 -6.56 -10.43
CA ASN A 472 1.77 -7.49 -10.78
C ASN A 472 3.06 -6.75 -11.19
N PHE A 473 3.16 -5.45 -10.90
CA PHE A 473 4.27 -4.58 -11.25
C PHE A 473 4.63 -3.71 -10.06
N ASN A 474 5.76 -3.01 -10.18
CA ASN A 474 6.30 -2.12 -9.15
C ASN A 474 5.26 -1.10 -8.66
N ASP A 475 4.78 -1.31 -7.45
CA ASP A 475 3.83 -0.45 -6.78
C ASP A 475 4.54 0.53 -5.84
N THR A 476 3.89 1.66 -5.58
CA THR A 476 4.38 2.60 -4.56
C THR A 476 3.28 3.00 -3.60
N PHE A 477 3.49 2.66 -2.34
CA PHE A 477 2.61 2.96 -1.21
C PHE A 477 3.19 4.13 -0.41
N ASP A 478 2.35 5.08 0.00
CA ASP A 478 2.80 6.22 0.81
C ASP A 478 3.18 5.82 2.23
N ARG A 479 2.39 4.93 2.82
CA ARG A 479 2.50 4.53 4.22
C ARG A 479 2.35 3.03 4.38
N GLY A 480 3.02 2.51 5.39
CA GLY A 480 2.82 1.19 5.97
C GLY A 480 3.22 1.25 7.45
N GLY A 481 2.92 0.21 8.21
CA GLY A 481 3.38 0.16 9.60
C GLY A 481 2.48 0.90 10.60
N TYR A 482 2.09 2.14 10.30
CA TYR A 482 1.28 3.03 11.15
C TYR A 482 -0.23 2.74 11.02
N GLY A 483 -1.00 2.67 12.12
CA GLY A 483 -2.45 2.40 12.07
C GLY A 483 -2.77 0.92 11.78
N VAL A 484 -3.80 0.62 10.97
CA VAL A 484 -4.12 -0.76 10.52
C VAL A 484 -4.04 -0.83 8.99
N PHE A 485 -2.82 -0.92 8.45
CA PHE A 485 -2.56 -1.05 7.02
C PHE A 485 -1.95 -2.42 6.72
N ASN A 486 -2.77 -3.33 6.17
CA ASN A 486 -2.31 -4.59 5.62
C ASN A 486 -1.91 -4.38 4.17
N ILE A 487 -0.64 -4.64 3.82
CA ILE A 487 -0.09 -4.44 2.49
C ILE A 487 0.52 -5.74 1.97
N ASP A 488 0.07 -6.15 0.79
CA ASP A 488 0.70 -7.15 -0.07
C ASP A 488 1.13 -6.43 -1.35
N GLY A 489 2.43 -6.17 -1.53
CA GLY A 489 2.93 -5.50 -2.73
C GLY A 489 2.68 -6.28 -4.02
N GLY A 490 2.53 -7.61 -3.92
CA GLY A 490 2.28 -8.47 -5.07
C GLY A 490 3.58 -8.89 -5.73
N ALA A 491 3.71 -8.63 -7.04
CA ALA A 491 4.92 -8.95 -7.79
C ALA A 491 5.53 -7.66 -8.31
N GLY A 492 6.86 -7.61 -8.39
CA GLY A 492 7.57 -6.41 -8.80
C GLY A 492 8.64 -6.06 -7.79
N THR A 493 9.10 -4.82 -7.83
CA THR A 493 9.89 -4.19 -6.78
C THR A 493 9.03 -3.10 -6.18
N ASP A 494 8.47 -3.38 -5.02
CA ASP A 494 7.44 -2.57 -4.38
C ASP A 494 8.05 -1.70 -3.29
N ILE A 495 7.54 -0.46 -3.20
CA ILE A 495 8.11 0.59 -2.35
C ILE A 495 7.07 1.05 -1.34
N ILE A 496 7.41 1.03 -0.06
CA ILE A 496 6.72 1.84 0.96
C ILE A 496 7.57 3.08 1.24
N ARG A 497 7.00 4.27 1.03
CA ARG A 497 7.70 5.55 1.27
C ARG A 497 7.94 5.79 2.76
N SER A 498 6.97 5.48 3.62
CA SER A 498 7.08 5.63 5.07
C SER A 498 6.52 4.40 5.79
N ALA A 499 7.40 3.58 6.35
CA ALA A 499 7.04 2.41 7.13
C ALA A 499 7.38 2.62 8.60
N ASP A 500 6.35 2.72 9.44
CA ASP A 500 6.50 2.97 10.87
C ASP A 500 6.11 1.73 11.68
N PHE A 501 7.11 0.98 12.13
CA PHE A 501 6.96 -0.15 13.05
C PHE A 501 7.39 0.20 14.47
N GLY A 502 7.38 1.48 14.84
CA GLY A 502 7.90 1.98 16.12
C GLY A 502 7.19 1.46 17.38
N SER A 503 5.98 0.90 17.24
CA SER A 503 5.26 0.26 18.35
C SER A 503 5.71 -1.17 18.65
N GLU A 504 6.54 -1.79 17.79
CA GLU A 504 6.95 -3.17 17.97
C GLU A 504 7.96 -3.31 19.13
N THR A 505 7.83 -4.38 19.90
CA THR A 505 8.76 -4.69 21.01
C THR A 505 9.56 -5.96 20.77
N ALA A 506 9.18 -6.75 19.77
CA ALA A 506 9.93 -7.90 19.32
C ALA A 506 10.90 -7.47 18.21
N GLY A 507 12.06 -8.11 18.14
CA GLY A 507 13.02 -7.84 17.06
C GLY A 507 12.44 -8.20 15.69
N LEU A 508 12.51 -7.25 14.77
CA LEU A 508 12.11 -7.34 13.38
C LEU A 508 13.28 -7.79 12.51
N THR A 509 12.98 -8.46 11.41
CA THR A 509 13.97 -8.75 10.36
C THR A 509 13.46 -8.20 9.04
N VAL A 510 14.05 -7.09 8.60
CA VAL A 510 13.65 -6.38 7.38
C VAL A 510 14.74 -6.55 6.33
N ASN A 511 14.35 -6.87 5.09
CA ASN A 511 15.27 -7.02 3.97
C ASN A 511 14.57 -6.67 2.65
N ASN A 512 15.32 -6.72 1.55
CA ASN A 512 14.83 -6.38 0.21
C ASN A 512 14.41 -7.62 -0.59
N SER A 513 13.89 -8.66 0.06
CA SER A 513 13.44 -9.91 -0.58
C SER A 513 11.93 -10.15 -0.44
N GLY A 514 11.14 -9.12 -0.13
CA GLY A 514 9.69 -9.24 0.02
C GLY A 514 9.25 -9.95 1.30
N VAL A 515 10.01 -9.83 2.40
CA VAL A 515 9.69 -10.51 3.67
C VAL A 515 8.30 -10.16 4.19
N THR A 516 7.66 -11.13 4.83
CA THR A 516 6.41 -10.91 5.57
C THR A 516 6.73 -10.43 6.98
N LEU A 517 6.42 -9.16 7.25
CA LEU A 517 6.47 -8.53 8.56
C LEU A 517 5.07 -8.57 9.16
N THR A 518 4.92 -9.20 10.32
CA THR A 518 3.66 -9.25 11.07
C THR A 518 3.84 -8.54 12.40
N GLN A 519 3.07 -7.48 12.61
CA GLN A 519 3.06 -6.72 13.85
C GLN A 519 2.26 -7.41 14.95
N ALA A 520 2.51 -7.04 16.20
CA ALA A 520 1.76 -7.54 17.35
C ALA A 520 0.24 -7.23 17.30
N ASN A 521 -0.14 -6.14 16.63
CA ASN A 521 -1.54 -5.76 16.41
C ASN A 521 -2.24 -6.55 15.28
N GLY A 522 -1.52 -7.45 14.59
CA GLY A 522 -2.02 -8.25 13.48
C GLY A 522 -1.83 -7.64 12.10
N ASN A 523 -1.23 -6.44 11.98
CA ASN A 523 -0.90 -5.86 10.68
C ASN A 523 0.13 -6.70 9.95
N VAL A 524 -0.03 -6.82 8.63
CA VAL A 524 0.88 -7.58 7.77
C VAL A 524 1.38 -6.70 6.64
N VAL A 525 2.70 -6.58 6.50
CA VAL A 525 3.37 -6.05 5.30
C VAL A 525 4.16 -7.19 4.68
N LYS A 526 3.92 -7.51 3.41
CA LYS A 526 4.64 -8.59 2.70
C LYS A 526 4.82 -8.25 1.23
N ASN A 527 5.78 -8.92 0.59
CA ASN A 527 6.13 -8.68 -0.81
C ASN A 527 6.42 -7.18 -1.06
N VAL A 528 7.20 -6.58 -0.16
CA VAL A 528 7.71 -5.21 -0.31
C VAL A 528 9.23 -5.27 -0.17
N GLU A 529 9.95 -4.70 -1.13
CA GLU A 529 11.40 -4.79 -1.23
C GLU A 529 12.11 -3.51 -0.82
N VAL A 530 11.42 -2.37 -0.75
CA VAL A 530 12.06 -1.08 -0.47
C VAL A 530 11.25 -0.27 0.53
N PHE A 531 11.94 0.24 1.55
CA PHE A 531 11.39 1.13 2.57
C PHE A 531 12.18 2.44 2.57
N SER A 532 11.64 3.51 1.98
CA SER A 532 12.38 4.78 1.86
C SER A 532 12.61 5.46 3.21
N ASN A 533 11.63 5.36 4.11
CA ASN A 533 11.80 5.68 5.52
C ASN A 533 11.31 4.48 6.33
N LEU A 534 12.15 3.98 7.22
CA LEU A 534 11.88 2.84 8.07
C LEU A 534 12.11 3.24 9.52
N TRP A 535 11.07 3.10 10.35
CA TRP A 535 11.19 3.14 11.81
C TRP A 535 10.90 1.76 12.36
N THR A 536 11.78 1.23 13.19
CA THR A 536 11.51 0.01 13.97
C THR A 536 11.41 0.34 15.46
N GLY A 537 11.35 -0.69 16.30
CA GLY A 537 10.73 -0.62 17.62
C GLY A 537 11.72 -0.58 18.77
N THR A 538 11.42 -1.35 19.82
CA THR A 538 12.30 -1.53 20.99
C THR A 538 12.99 -2.91 21.03
N GLY A 539 12.81 -3.69 19.97
CA GLY A 539 13.39 -5.03 19.83
C GLY A 539 14.80 -4.96 19.26
N ASN A 540 15.55 -6.06 19.32
CA ASN A 540 16.82 -6.15 18.61
C ASN A 540 16.54 -6.42 17.13
N ASP A 541 16.53 -5.35 16.33
CA ASP A 541 16.11 -5.35 14.95
C ASP A 541 17.28 -5.71 14.02
N THR A 542 16.98 -6.38 12.90
CA THR A 542 17.95 -6.73 11.86
C THR A 542 17.48 -6.17 10.54
N ILE A 543 18.21 -5.18 10.03
CA ILE A 543 18.01 -4.59 8.71
C ILE A 543 19.10 -5.11 7.78
N ASN A 544 18.73 -5.81 6.71
CA ASN A 544 19.69 -6.37 5.78
C ASN A 544 19.30 -6.11 4.32
N TYR A 545 19.73 -4.96 3.82
CA TYR A 545 19.51 -4.58 2.42
C TYR A 545 20.62 -5.13 1.54
N SER A 546 20.23 -5.66 0.38
CA SER A 546 21.19 -6.26 -0.54
C SER A 546 22.09 -5.16 -1.14
N VAL A 547 23.38 -5.46 -1.30
CA VAL A 547 24.40 -4.55 -1.86
C VAL A 547 24.18 -4.19 -3.36
N GLY A 548 23.05 -4.57 -3.97
CA GLY A 548 22.78 -4.36 -5.39
C GLY A 548 21.85 -3.18 -5.71
N LEU A 549 20.99 -2.78 -4.78
CA LEU A 549 20.09 -1.65 -4.95
C LEU A 549 20.80 -0.39 -4.46
N ARG A 550 20.67 0.73 -5.19
CA ARG A 550 21.29 2.03 -4.88
C ARG A 550 20.22 3.07 -4.59
N ASN A 551 19.40 2.78 -3.60
CA ASN A 551 18.27 3.60 -3.23
C ASN A 551 18.69 4.68 -2.22
N TYR A 552 17.72 5.46 -1.74
CA TYR A 552 17.89 6.39 -0.63
C TYR A 552 16.99 5.91 0.50
N GLU A 553 17.59 5.38 1.55
CA GLU A 553 16.88 4.91 2.73
C GLU A 553 17.23 5.71 3.98
N ASN A 554 16.20 6.05 4.75
CA ASN A 554 16.31 6.63 6.08
C ASN A 554 15.85 5.60 7.09
N ILE A 555 16.78 5.03 7.84
CA ILE A 555 16.55 3.92 8.76
C ILE A 555 16.75 4.42 10.18
N ASN A 556 15.74 4.26 11.04
CA ASN A 556 15.83 4.50 12.47
C ASN A 556 15.39 3.22 13.19
N THR A 557 16.29 2.60 13.95
CA THR A 557 15.99 1.31 14.56
C THR A 557 15.42 1.37 15.98
N GLY A 558 15.32 2.57 16.56
CA GLY A 558 14.67 2.77 17.84
C GLY A 558 15.56 2.37 19.02
N ALA A 559 15.09 1.48 19.89
CA ALA A 559 15.90 0.98 21.00
C ALA A 559 16.14 -0.52 20.83
N GLY A 560 17.25 -1.05 21.33
CA GLY A 560 17.62 -2.43 21.10
C GLY A 560 19.09 -2.55 20.74
N ASN A 561 19.59 -3.77 20.59
CA ASN A 561 20.92 -3.99 20.01
C ASN A 561 20.74 -4.38 18.55
N ASP A 562 20.71 -3.39 17.68
CA ASP A 562 20.30 -3.55 16.30
C ASP A 562 21.48 -3.94 15.40
N THR A 563 21.17 -4.58 14.28
CA THR A 563 22.14 -4.92 13.23
C THR A 563 21.65 -4.35 11.91
N ILE A 564 22.38 -3.37 11.39
CA ILE A 564 21.97 -2.58 10.22
C ILE A 564 22.98 -2.76 9.09
N ASN A 565 22.52 -3.26 7.96
CA ASN A 565 23.18 -3.14 6.67
C ASN A 565 22.24 -2.37 5.74
N SER A 566 22.53 -1.10 5.49
CA SER A 566 21.72 -0.24 4.61
C SER A 566 21.92 -0.55 3.12
N GLY A 567 22.92 -1.38 2.78
CA GLY A 567 23.24 -1.71 1.40
C GLY A 567 24.10 -0.64 0.72
N ARG A 568 23.85 -0.41 -0.58
CA ARG A 568 24.50 0.65 -1.35
C ARG A 568 23.47 1.76 -1.62
N GLY A 569 23.94 2.91 -2.08
CA GLY A 569 23.08 4.07 -2.27
C GLY A 569 23.44 5.18 -1.30
N ARG A 570 22.48 6.07 -1.05
CA ARG A 570 22.68 7.25 -0.21
C ARG A 570 21.79 7.12 1.01
N ASP A 571 22.35 6.64 2.11
CA ASP A 571 21.56 6.20 3.24
C ASP A 571 21.78 7.12 4.45
N THR A 572 20.78 7.17 5.30
CA THR A 572 20.86 7.73 6.66
C THR A 572 20.44 6.66 7.64
N VAL A 573 21.26 6.42 8.66
CA VAL A 573 21.03 5.40 9.68
C VAL A 573 21.10 6.04 11.06
N ASP A 574 20.12 5.77 11.90
CA ASP A 574 20.14 6.07 13.33
C ASP A 574 19.92 4.77 14.11
N GLY A 575 20.94 4.29 14.81
CA GLY A 575 20.84 3.07 15.64
C GLY A 575 19.95 3.27 16.87
N GLY A 576 19.90 4.51 17.37
CA GLY A 576 19.10 4.88 18.53
C GLY A 576 19.71 4.44 19.87
N GLU A 577 18.92 3.84 20.76
CA GLU A 577 19.39 3.42 22.09
C GLU A 577 19.82 1.95 22.10
N GLY A 578 21.10 1.69 22.34
CA GLY A 578 21.58 0.35 22.66
C GLY A 578 23.02 0.12 22.22
N ASN A 579 23.33 -1.08 21.73
CA ASN A 579 24.65 -1.46 21.27
C ASN A 579 24.59 -1.95 19.82
N ASP A 580 24.47 -0.97 18.92
CA ASP A 580 24.09 -1.15 17.54
C ASP A 580 25.30 -1.47 16.65
N LEU A 581 25.08 -2.30 15.64
CA LEU A 581 26.07 -2.69 14.64
C LEU A 581 25.69 -2.14 13.27
N LEU A 582 26.54 -1.25 12.72
CA LEU A 582 26.49 -0.88 11.32
C LEU A 582 27.44 -1.75 10.49
N ILE A 583 26.90 -2.42 9.49
CA ILE A 583 27.63 -3.19 8.48
C ILE A 583 27.77 -2.33 7.23
N VAL A 584 29.01 -2.10 6.80
CA VAL A 584 29.34 -1.37 5.58
C VAL A 584 30.15 -2.30 4.68
N ASP A 585 29.52 -2.85 3.64
CA ASP A 585 30.20 -3.70 2.66
C ASP A 585 30.22 -3.06 1.27
N TYR A 586 31.31 -2.34 0.97
CA TYR A 586 31.51 -1.70 -0.32
C TYR A 586 32.47 -2.49 -1.23
N SER A 587 32.70 -3.78 -0.93
CA SER A 587 33.61 -4.63 -1.70
C SER A 587 33.17 -4.91 -3.13
N SER A 588 31.89 -4.65 -3.45
CA SER A 588 31.36 -4.70 -4.81
C SER A 588 31.59 -3.42 -5.63
N ASN A 589 32.18 -2.37 -5.04
CA ASN A 589 32.52 -1.16 -5.77
C ASN A 589 33.76 -1.38 -6.65
N LEU A 590 33.61 -1.15 -7.95
CA LEU A 590 34.64 -1.34 -8.99
C LEU A 590 35.12 -0.01 -9.59
N TYR A 591 34.76 1.14 -9.00
CA TYR A 591 35.13 2.44 -9.53
C TYR A 591 36.62 2.75 -9.27
N GLU A 592 37.41 2.83 -10.35
CA GLU A 592 38.86 3.06 -10.30
C GLU A 592 39.28 4.48 -9.90
N GLY A 593 38.35 5.44 -9.90
CA GLY A 593 38.63 6.80 -9.49
C GLY A 593 39.19 7.72 -10.58
N THR A 594 39.26 9.00 -10.25
CA THR A 594 39.95 10.06 -10.99
C THR A 594 40.66 10.97 -9.98
N THR A 595 41.43 11.94 -10.46
CA THR A 595 42.07 12.94 -9.57
C THR A 595 41.07 13.79 -8.79
N THR A 596 39.85 13.97 -9.32
CA THR A 596 38.80 14.78 -8.68
C THR A 596 37.91 13.93 -7.77
N TRP A 597 37.61 12.71 -8.20
CA TRP A 597 36.75 11.76 -7.50
C TRP A 597 37.56 10.48 -7.28
N PRO A 598 38.34 10.39 -6.19
CA PRO A 598 39.21 9.24 -5.96
C PRO A 598 38.40 7.95 -5.76
N SER A 599 39.04 6.81 -6.04
CA SER A 599 38.52 5.50 -5.66
C SER A 599 38.68 5.25 -4.17
N GLY A 600 38.12 4.15 -3.70
CA GLY A 600 38.20 3.74 -2.31
C GLY A 600 37.04 4.24 -1.45
N LEU A 601 36.81 3.51 -0.38
CA LEU A 601 35.98 3.88 0.75
C LEU A 601 36.74 4.86 1.64
N THR A 602 36.06 5.93 2.02
CA THR A 602 36.56 6.92 2.96
C THR A 602 35.62 7.02 4.15
N GLY A 603 36.16 6.77 5.35
CA GLY A 603 35.55 7.18 6.61
C GLY A 603 35.96 8.63 6.94
N GLU A 604 34.98 9.50 7.13
CA GLU A 604 35.23 10.91 7.47
C GLU A 604 34.35 11.35 8.65
N THR A 605 34.91 12.15 9.55
CA THR A 605 34.17 12.81 10.64
C THR A 605 33.53 11.81 11.61
N ILE A 606 34.21 10.70 11.93
CA ILE A 606 33.74 9.73 12.92
C ILE A 606 34.05 10.28 14.31
N ASN A 607 33.02 10.70 15.03
CA ASN A 607 33.14 11.36 16.33
C ASN A 607 32.29 10.65 17.39
N PRO A 608 32.77 10.56 18.64
CA PRO A 608 31.97 10.02 19.72
C PRO A 608 30.76 10.94 19.97
N ASN A 609 29.57 10.35 20.15
CA ASN A 609 28.33 11.11 20.37
C ASN A 609 28.14 11.56 21.84
N GLY A 610 29.03 11.13 22.75
CA GLY A 610 28.99 11.46 24.18
C GLY A 610 28.19 10.50 25.05
N THR A 611 27.52 9.49 24.47
CA THR A 611 26.72 8.48 25.18
C THR A 611 27.25 7.05 25.04
N GLY A 612 28.37 6.85 24.33
CA GLY A 612 29.01 5.55 24.14
C GLY A 612 29.08 5.08 22.68
N GLY A 613 28.39 5.80 21.78
CA GLY A 613 28.36 5.52 20.34
C GLY A 613 29.08 6.56 19.49
N TRP A 614 28.89 6.44 18.18
CA TRP A 614 29.57 7.21 17.14
C TRP A 614 28.58 7.84 16.16
N ASN A 615 28.92 9.05 15.72
CA ASN A 615 28.27 9.74 14.61
C ASN A 615 29.30 10.01 13.52
N GLY A 616 28.91 9.90 12.26
CA GLY A 616 29.83 10.14 11.15
C GLY A 616 29.28 9.70 9.80
N ARG A 617 30.19 9.44 8.86
CA ARG A 617 29.83 8.90 7.55
C ARG A 617 30.92 8.01 6.97
N PHE A 618 30.48 7.04 6.17
CA PHE A 618 31.32 6.32 5.20
C PHE A 618 30.81 6.62 3.80
N TYR A 619 31.71 6.85 2.85
CA TYR A 619 31.33 7.03 1.46
C TYR A 619 32.36 6.46 0.49
N ALA A 620 31.94 6.11 -0.72
CA ALA A 620 32.82 5.72 -1.82
C ALA A 620 32.23 6.22 -3.14
N TYR A 621 33.04 6.87 -3.98
CA TYR A 621 32.59 7.27 -5.31
C TYR A 621 32.32 6.04 -6.17
N THR A 622 31.34 6.17 -7.07
CA THR A 622 30.90 5.10 -7.98
C THR A 622 31.03 5.48 -9.45
N ARG A 623 31.16 6.79 -9.74
CA ARG A 623 31.21 7.36 -11.09
C ARG A 623 32.06 8.63 -11.13
N ASN A 624 32.45 9.02 -12.34
CA ASN A 624 33.26 10.21 -12.62
C ASN A 624 32.48 11.54 -12.62
N ASP A 625 31.17 11.51 -12.35
CA ASP A 625 30.30 12.67 -12.19
C ASP A 625 30.17 13.12 -10.72
N GLY A 626 30.84 12.43 -9.80
CA GLY A 626 30.79 12.69 -8.35
C GLY A 626 29.69 11.91 -7.62
N ASP A 627 28.97 11.02 -8.31
CA ASP A 627 28.05 10.13 -7.64
C ASP A 627 28.77 9.11 -6.76
N HIS A 628 28.21 8.83 -5.60
CA HIS A 628 28.82 8.04 -4.56
C HIS A 628 27.75 7.25 -3.80
N ASP A 629 28.19 6.13 -3.23
CA ASP A 629 27.48 5.48 -2.13
C ASP A 629 27.92 6.15 -0.83
N ILE A 630 27.00 6.36 0.10
CA ILE A 630 27.24 6.98 1.40
C ILE A 630 26.26 6.44 2.42
N VAL A 631 26.75 6.20 3.63
CA VAL A 631 25.91 6.05 4.81
C VAL A 631 26.29 7.16 5.80
N ASN A 632 25.35 8.05 6.08
CA ASN A 632 25.45 8.96 7.22
C ASN A 632 24.85 8.27 8.43
N PHE A 633 25.59 8.13 9.52
CA PHE A 633 25.12 7.39 10.68
C PHE A 633 25.18 8.22 11.96
N SER A 634 24.25 7.92 12.87
CA SER A 634 24.25 8.38 14.25
C SER A 634 23.97 7.24 15.21
N ASN A 635 24.46 7.38 16.45
CA ASN A 635 24.19 6.46 17.55
C ASN A 635 24.50 5.00 17.16
N ILE A 636 25.72 4.76 16.67
CA ILE A 636 26.22 3.42 16.36
C ILE A 636 27.40 3.11 17.26
N GLU A 637 27.40 1.98 17.96
CA GLU A 637 28.48 1.58 18.88
C GLU A 637 29.51 0.68 18.20
N ARG A 638 29.09 -0.10 17.19
CA ARG A 638 29.90 -1.15 16.56
C ARG A 638 29.85 -1.06 15.04
N PHE A 639 30.96 -1.40 14.41
CA PHE A 639 31.10 -1.38 12.95
C PHE A 639 31.68 -2.69 12.44
N GLN A 640 31.13 -3.16 11.33
CA GLN A 640 31.75 -4.18 10.49
C GLN A 640 31.91 -3.62 9.09
N ILE A 641 33.16 -3.36 8.72
CA ILE A 641 33.50 -2.63 7.51
C ILE A 641 34.30 -3.55 6.60
N LYS A 642 33.86 -3.64 5.36
CA LYS A 642 34.59 -4.26 4.26
C LYS A 642 34.80 -3.22 3.17
N GLY A 643 36.07 -2.91 2.97
CA GLY A 643 36.58 -1.97 1.99
C GLY A 643 36.27 -2.35 0.54
N THR A 644 36.72 -1.51 -0.37
CA THR A 644 36.63 -1.70 -1.82
C THR A 644 37.76 -2.60 -2.32
N ASN A 645 37.97 -2.64 -3.65
CA ASN A 645 39.15 -3.28 -4.24
C ASN A 645 40.26 -2.26 -4.56
N PHE A 646 40.18 -1.07 -3.97
CA PHE A 646 41.10 0.04 -4.15
C PHE A 646 41.52 0.60 -2.79
N ASN A 647 42.50 1.49 -2.80
CA ASN A 647 43.04 2.12 -1.59
C ASN A 647 41.95 2.81 -0.77
N ASP A 648 41.63 2.22 0.36
CA ASP A 648 40.64 2.74 1.30
C ASP A 648 41.30 3.53 2.42
N THR A 649 40.53 4.44 3.02
CA THR A 649 40.98 5.18 4.20
C THR A 649 39.92 5.17 5.29
N PHE A 650 40.26 4.54 6.40
CA PHE A 650 39.45 4.48 7.61
C PHE A 650 39.96 5.51 8.62
N ASP A 651 39.05 6.30 9.18
CA ASP A 651 39.44 7.31 10.16
C ASP A 651 39.92 6.68 11.47
N ARG A 652 39.24 5.63 11.93
CA ARG A 652 39.52 4.96 13.20
C ARG A 652 39.59 3.44 13.03
N GLY A 653 40.40 2.81 13.87
CA GLY A 653 40.46 1.37 14.11
C GLY A 653 41.00 1.12 15.52
N GLY A 654 40.83 -0.08 16.06
CA GLY A 654 41.37 -0.43 17.38
C GLY A 654 40.48 -0.05 18.58
N TYR A 655 39.94 1.18 18.62
CA TYR A 655 39.13 1.69 19.73
C TYR A 655 37.63 1.41 19.54
N GLY A 656 36.92 0.88 20.56
CA GLY A 656 35.51 0.45 20.42
C GLY A 656 35.39 -0.94 19.76
N VAL A 657 34.31 -1.21 19.00
CA VAL A 657 34.12 -2.49 18.27
C VAL A 657 34.15 -2.23 16.76
N PHE A 658 35.34 -2.05 16.18
CA PHE A 658 35.53 -1.87 14.73
C PHE A 658 36.19 -3.12 14.13
N ASN A 659 35.42 -3.87 13.36
CA ASN A 659 35.93 -4.93 12.49
C ASN A 659 36.21 -4.34 11.11
N ILE A 660 37.46 -4.37 10.66
CA ILE A 660 37.89 -3.77 9.38
C ILE A 660 38.57 -4.84 8.53
N ASP A 661 38.07 -4.99 7.31
CA ASP A 661 38.72 -5.68 6.20
C ASP A 661 38.98 -4.61 5.12
N GLY A 662 40.24 -4.17 4.94
CA GLY A 662 40.56 -3.16 3.93
C GLY A 662 40.35 -3.65 2.50
N GLY A 663 40.28 -4.97 2.28
CA GLY A 663 40.05 -5.52 0.96
C GLY A 663 41.35 -5.61 0.16
N ALA A 664 41.38 -5.01 -1.02
CA ALA A 664 42.57 -4.98 -1.87
C ALA A 664 42.97 -3.54 -2.11
N GLY A 665 44.27 -3.29 -2.23
CA GLY A 665 44.79 -1.94 -2.38
C GLY A 665 45.92 -1.72 -1.39
N THR A 666 46.19 -0.45 -1.13
CA THR A 666 46.98 -0.02 0.02
C THR A 666 46.06 0.77 0.92
N ASP A 667 45.67 0.14 2.00
CA ASP A 667 44.59 0.60 2.87
C ASP A 667 45.19 1.25 4.13
N VAL A 668 44.54 2.32 4.56
CA VAL A 668 45.05 3.20 5.61
C VAL A 668 44.06 3.28 6.77
N ILE A 669 44.54 3.04 7.99
CA ILE A 669 43.85 3.49 9.21
C ILE A 669 44.58 4.74 9.74
N ARG A 670 43.86 5.86 9.87
CA ARG A 670 44.47 7.12 10.36
C ARG A 670 44.76 7.06 11.85
N TYR A 671 43.84 6.53 12.66
CA TYR A 671 43.98 6.39 14.11
C TYR A 671 43.67 4.95 14.52
N ALA A 672 44.72 4.17 14.78
CA ALA A 672 44.65 2.78 15.22
C ALA A 672 45.05 2.70 16.69
N ASP A 673 44.07 2.56 17.58
CA ASP A 673 44.29 2.55 19.02
C ASP A 673 43.99 1.16 19.60
N PHE A 674 45.05 0.39 19.80
CA PHE A 674 45.04 -0.93 20.44
C PHE A 674 45.54 -0.88 21.88
N SER A 675 45.47 0.29 22.55
CA SER A 675 46.04 0.51 23.89
C SER A 675 45.49 -0.39 25.00
N ASN A 676 44.32 -0.99 24.79
CA ASN A 676 43.72 -1.94 25.74
C ASN A 676 44.25 -3.38 25.60
N GLU A 677 45.09 -3.66 24.60
CA GLU A 677 45.64 -5.00 24.41
C GLU A 677 46.72 -5.31 25.47
N THR A 678 46.71 -6.52 26.01
CA THR A 678 47.69 -6.97 27.00
C THR A 678 48.64 -8.03 26.45
N ALA A 679 48.28 -8.63 25.31
CA ALA A 679 49.15 -9.54 24.59
C ALA A 679 50.00 -8.74 23.61
N GLY A 680 51.24 -9.20 23.36
CA GLY A 680 52.11 -8.58 22.36
C GLY A 680 51.52 -8.69 20.96
N LEU A 681 51.41 -7.55 20.28
CA LEU A 681 50.92 -7.39 18.92
C LEU A 681 52.10 -7.48 17.94
N THR A 682 51.89 -8.14 16.80
CA THR A 682 52.80 -8.03 15.65
C THR A 682 52.11 -7.19 14.60
N VAL A 683 52.64 -6.00 14.30
CA VAL A 683 52.09 -5.08 13.30
C VAL A 683 53.08 -4.91 12.15
N ASP A 684 52.62 -5.06 10.90
CA ASP A 684 53.43 -4.82 9.71
C ASP A 684 52.61 -4.19 8.57
N ASN A 685 53.25 -3.97 7.43
CA ASN A 685 52.63 -3.40 6.24
C ASN A 685 52.34 -4.41 5.12
N SER A 686 52.06 -5.67 5.48
CA SER A 686 51.74 -6.76 4.54
C SER A 686 50.26 -7.13 4.50
N GLY A 687 49.40 -6.39 5.20
CA GLY A 687 47.96 -6.67 5.28
C GLY A 687 47.58 -7.76 6.28
N ILE A 688 48.41 -7.96 7.33
CA ILE A 688 48.19 -9.01 8.35
C ILE A 688 46.81 -8.91 9.02
N THR A 689 46.37 -10.04 9.57
CA THR A 689 45.17 -10.10 10.43
C THR A 689 45.57 -9.89 11.89
N LEU A 690 45.15 -8.78 12.47
CA LEU A 690 45.21 -8.46 13.89
C LEU A 690 43.87 -8.83 14.53
N THR A 691 43.90 -9.69 15.55
CA THR A 691 42.71 -10.04 16.35
C THR A 691 42.94 -9.59 17.79
N GLN A 692 42.10 -8.69 18.25
CA GLN A 692 42.10 -8.16 19.61
C GLN A 692 41.49 -9.14 20.60
N ALA A 693 41.80 -8.98 21.90
CA ALA A 693 41.23 -9.81 22.96
C ALA A 693 39.70 -9.71 23.06
N ASN A 694 39.11 -8.58 22.66
CA ASN A 694 37.67 -8.37 22.58
C ASN A 694 37.00 -9.02 21.36
N GLY A 695 37.78 -9.65 20.48
CA GLY A 695 37.30 -10.28 19.24
C GLY A 695 37.28 -9.38 18.00
N ASN A 696 37.68 -8.11 18.12
CA ASN A 696 37.80 -7.24 16.96
C ASN A 696 38.87 -7.75 15.99
N VAL A 697 38.61 -7.61 14.70
CA VAL A 697 39.53 -8.03 13.64
C VAL A 697 39.85 -6.85 12.73
N VAL A 698 41.14 -6.56 12.57
CA VAL A 698 41.66 -5.67 11.52
C VAL A 698 42.51 -6.50 10.59
N LYS A 699 42.23 -6.50 9.29
CA LYS A 699 43.01 -7.25 8.30
C LYS A 699 43.04 -6.54 6.95
N ASN A 700 44.02 -6.91 6.11
CA ASN A 700 44.24 -6.27 4.81
C ASN A 700 44.36 -4.74 4.97
N VAL A 701 45.16 -4.31 5.95
CA VAL A 701 45.52 -2.90 6.14
C VAL A 701 47.03 -2.81 6.18
N GLU A 702 47.60 -1.96 5.34
CA GLU A 702 49.06 -1.83 5.18
C GLU A 702 49.63 -0.61 5.89
N VAL A 703 48.81 0.40 6.21
CA VAL A 703 49.29 1.66 6.78
C VAL A 703 48.49 2.06 8.01
N PHE A 704 49.20 2.33 9.10
CA PHE A 704 48.64 2.87 10.35
C PHE A 704 49.29 4.23 10.64
N SER A 705 48.63 5.34 10.30
CA SER A 705 49.24 6.67 10.41
C SER A 705 49.52 7.09 11.85
N ASN A 706 48.61 6.72 12.77
CA ASN A 706 48.83 6.83 14.21
C ASN A 706 48.51 5.48 14.82
N LEU A 707 49.49 4.83 15.42
CA LEU A 707 49.40 3.51 16.03
C LEU A 707 49.68 3.63 17.52
N TRP A 708 48.74 3.20 18.34
CA TRP A 708 48.95 2.93 19.76
C TRP A 708 48.79 1.44 20.00
N THR A 709 49.78 0.82 20.63
CA THR A 709 49.67 -0.55 21.14
C THR A 709 49.60 -0.55 22.66
N GLY A 710 49.72 -1.72 23.27
CA GLY A 710 49.17 -2.00 24.59
C GLY A 710 50.22 -2.15 25.69
N THR A 711 50.04 -3.16 26.53
CA THR A 711 50.99 -3.51 27.62
C THR A 711 51.80 -4.78 27.33
N GLY A 712 51.65 -5.32 26.12
CA GLY A 712 52.35 -6.52 25.66
C GLY A 712 53.72 -6.17 25.08
N ASN A 713 54.57 -7.18 24.85
CA ASN A 713 55.81 -6.95 24.09
C ASN A 713 55.46 -6.89 22.60
N ASP A 714 55.35 -5.69 22.07
CA ASP A 714 54.86 -5.43 20.72
C ASP A 714 56.00 -5.46 19.69
N THR A 715 55.70 -5.87 18.46
CA THR A 715 56.64 -5.92 17.34
C THR A 715 56.06 -5.20 16.15
N ILE A 716 56.62 -4.04 15.83
CA ILE A 716 56.22 -3.20 14.69
C ILE A 716 57.32 -3.35 13.64
N ASN A 717 56.95 -3.80 12.43
CA ASN A 717 57.91 -4.04 11.36
C ASN A 717 57.41 -3.52 10.02
N TYR A 718 57.64 -2.24 9.77
CA TYR A 718 57.33 -1.64 8.48
C TYR A 718 58.48 -1.85 7.50
N SER A 719 58.14 -2.38 6.32
CA SER A 719 59.11 -2.58 5.24
C SER A 719 59.65 -1.23 4.73
N VAL A 720 60.94 -1.21 4.38
CA VAL A 720 61.70 -0.02 3.92
C VAL A 720 61.24 0.57 2.57
N GLY A 721 60.14 0.08 1.98
CA GLY A 721 59.68 0.45 0.64
C GLY A 721 58.66 1.60 0.60
N LEU A 722 57.88 1.78 1.66
CA LEU A 722 56.91 2.87 1.79
C LEU A 722 57.57 4.03 2.55
N ARG A 723 57.37 5.28 2.09
CA ARG A 723 57.93 6.50 2.71
C ARG A 723 56.79 7.33 3.30
N ASN A 724 56.10 6.77 4.27
CA ASN A 724 54.91 7.36 4.88
C ASN A 724 55.28 8.24 6.08
N TYR A 725 54.26 8.77 6.76
CA TYR A 725 54.39 9.44 8.04
C TYR A 725 53.63 8.64 9.08
N GLU A 726 54.36 7.99 9.97
CA GLU A 726 53.80 7.18 11.05
C GLU A 726 54.13 7.75 12.42
N ASN A 727 53.12 7.80 13.29
CA ASN A 727 53.27 8.10 14.69
C ASN A 727 52.97 6.83 15.50
N ILE A 728 53.99 6.24 16.10
CA ILE A 728 53.95 4.93 16.73
C ILE A 728 54.20 5.11 18.23
N ASN A 729 53.28 4.63 19.06
CA ASN A 729 53.43 4.57 20.50
C ASN A 729 53.18 3.14 20.95
N THR A 730 54.19 2.47 21.52
CA THR A 730 54.08 1.05 21.84
C THR A 730 53.59 0.74 23.26
N GLY A 731 53.39 1.77 24.09
CA GLY A 731 52.81 1.61 25.41
C GLY A 731 53.80 1.05 26.44
N ALA A 732 53.44 -0.04 27.12
CA ALA A 732 54.34 -0.70 28.07
C ALA A 732 54.71 -2.08 27.54
N GLY A 733 55.91 -2.58 27.84
CA GLY A 733 56.39 -3.83 27.26
C GLY A 733 57.85 -3.72 26.89
N ASN A 734 58.45 -4.81 26.42
CA ASN A 734 59.76 -4.74 25.77
C ASN A 734 59.54 -4.82 24.27
N ASP A 735 59.41 -3.66 23.65
CA ASP A 735 58.91 -3.55 22.29
C ASP A 735 60.05 -3.60 21.27
N THR A 736 59.73 -3.99 20.04
CA THR A 736 60.66 -3.98 18.91
C THR A 736 60.02 -3.20 17.76
N ILE A 737 60.59 -2.04 17.45
CA ILE A 737 60.04 -1.10 16.48
C ILE A 737 60.99 -0.94 15.31
N ASN A 738 60.53 -1.24 14.10
CA ASN A 738 61.10 -0.78 12.84
C ASN A 738 60.04 0.08 12.15
N SER A 739 60.19 1.40 12.21
CA SER A 739 59.25 2.34 11.57
C SER A 739 59.41 2.38 10.04
N GLY A 740 60.44 1.73 9.49
CA GLY A 740 60.72 1.74 8.06
C GLY A 740 61.45 3.02 7.64
N ARG A 741 61.12 3.49 6.43
CA ARG A 741 61.61 4.77 5.88
C ARG A 741 60.45 5.73 5.83
N GLY A 742 60.74 7.03 5.80
CA GLY A 742 59.69 8.04 5.86
C GLY A 742 59.97 9.04 6.96
N ARG A 743 58.93 9.73 7.41
CA ARG A 743 59.05 10.72 8.47
C ARG A 743 58.27 10.22 9.67
N ASP A 744 58.96 9.59 10.59
CA ASP A 744 58.32 8.81 11.64
C ASP A 744 58.54 9.47 13.00
N THR A 745 57.59 9.21 13.90
CA THR A 745 57.71 9.50 15.33
C THR A 745 57.46 8.20 16.08
N VAL A 746 58.36 7.84 16.98
CA VAL A 746 58.29 6.60 17.78
C VAL A 746 58.40 6.94 19.25
N ASP A 747 57.50 6.40 20.07
CA ASP A 747 57.60 6.38 21.52
C ASP A 747 57.56 4.93 22.00
N GLY A 748 58.68 4.44 22.55
CA GLY A 748 58.76 3.07 23.08
C GLY A 748 57.94 2.88 24.37
N GLY A 749 57.79 3.97 25.13
CA GLY A 749 57.01 3.97 26.37
C GLY A 749 57.74 3.32 27.55
N GLU A 750 57.08 2.45 28.31
CA GLU A 750 57.65 1.80 29.48
C GLU A 750 58.23 0.43 29.16
N GLY A 751 59.54 0.26 29.33
CA GLY A 751 60.17 -1.06 29.34
C GLY A 751 61.59 -1.04 28.79
N ASN A 752 61.94 -2.02 27.97
CA ASN A 752 63.28 -2.14 27.38
C ASN A 752 63.19 -2.31 25.86
N ASP A 753 62.97 -1.17 25.22
CA ASP A 753 62.51 -1.09 23.84
C ASP A 753 63.67 -1.06 22.85
N LEU A 754 63.46 -1.68 21.69
CA LEU A 754 64.43 -1.75 20.59
C LEU A 754 63.93 -0.97 19.38
N LEU A 755 64.61 0.12 19.04
CA LEU A 755 64.41 0.80 17.75
C LEU A 755 65.40 0.26 16.70
N ILE A 756 64.86 -0.26 15.62
CA ILE A 756 65.59 -0.70 14.43
C ILE A 756 65.54 0.43 13.40
N VAL A 757 66.70 0.92 12.99
CA VAL A 757 66.86 1.94 11.95
C VAL A 757 67.66 1.32 10.81
N ASP A 758 67.00 0.93 9.72
CA ASP A 758 67.67 0.40 8.53
C ASP A 758 67.50 1.34 7.33
N TYR A 759 68.48 2.23 7.14
CA TYR A 759 68.51 3.16 6.01
C TYR A 759 69.47 2.69 4.90
N SER A 760 69.83 1.40 4.89
CA SER A 760 70.77 0.84 3.90
C SER A 760 70.25 0.86 2.46
N SER A 761 68.93 1.04 2.26
CA SER A 761 68.33 1.25 0.94
C SER A 761 68.35 2.71 0.47
N ASN A 762 68.85 3.65 1.28
CA ASN A 762 69.03 5.03 0.86
C ASN A 762 70.23 5.14 -0.11
N LEU A 763 69.95 5.61 -1.33
CA LEU A 763 70.92 5.74 -2.44
C LEU A 763 71.27 7.22 -2.74
N TYR A 764 70.82 8.16 -1.92
CA TYR A 764 71.06 9.58 -2.14
C TYR A 764 72.52 9.96 -1.87
N ALA A 765 73.23 10.34 -2.94
CA ALA A 765 74.66 10.67 -2.90
C ALA A 765 74.99 12.07 -2.35
N GLY A 766 73.99 12.87 -2.01
CA GLY A 766 74.19 14.16 -1.35
C GLY A 766 74.53 15.32 -2.28
N THR A 767 74.46 16.52 -1.73
CA THR A 767 74.96 17.79 -2.26
C THR A 767 75.68 18.55 -1.15
N THR A 768 76.26 19.71 -1.45
CA THR A 768 76.88 20.57 -0.43
C THR A 768 75.87 21.13 0.58
N THR A 769 74.61 21.28 0.18
CA THR A 769 73.53 21.81 1.03
C THR A 769 72.84 20.71 1.82
N TRP A 770 72.62 19.56 1.17
CA TRP A 770 71.95 18.39 1.72
C TRP A 770 72.89 17.18 1.63
N PRO A 771 73.73 16.94 2.65
CA PRO A 771 74.73 15.87 2.61
C PRO A 771 74.09 14.48 2.53
N SER A 772 74.83 13.51 1.99
CA SER A 772 74.47 12.09 2.08
C SER A 772 74.79 11.54 3.47
N GLY A 773 74.31 10.32 3.72
CA GLY A 773 74.54 9.62 4.97
C GLY A 773 73.43 9.79 5.99
N LEU A 774 73.30 8.78 6.84
CA LEU A 774 72.54 8.77 8.07
C LEU A 774 73.27 9.63 9.10
N THR A 775 72.53 10.53 9.73
CA THR A 775 73.00 11.35 10.85
C THR A 775 72.11 11.07 12.06
N GLY A 776 72.71 10.59 13.15
CA GLY A 776 72.09 10.62 14.47
C GLY A 776 72.38 11.96 15.13
N GLU A 777 71.35 12.73 15.47
CA GLU A 777 71.49 14.06 16.06
C GLU A 777 70.69 14.16 17.36
N THR A 778 71.25 14.80 18.39
CA THR A 778 70.54 15.13 19.64
C THR A 778 70.05 13.90 20.42
N ILE A 779 70.78 12.79 20.36
CA ILE A 779 70.51 11.60 21.20
C ILE A 779 70.88 11.95 22.63
N ASN A 780 69.92 11.98 23.55
CA ASN A 780 70.10 12.36 24.94
C ASN A 780 69.42 11.36 25.89
N PRO A 781 70.01 11.07 27.06
CA PRO A 781 69.36 10.23 28.05
C PRO A 781 68.10 10.93 28.55
N ASN A 782 66.99 10.20 28.67
CA ASN A 782 65.70 10.73 29.13
C ASN A 782 65.59 10.83 30.67
N GLY A 783 66.57 10.28 31.41
CA GLY A 783 66.62 10.30 32.87
C GLY A 783 65.98 9.10 33.57
N THR A 784 65.37 8.17 32.83
CA THR A 784 64.71 6.96 33.36
C THR A 784 65.34 5.64 32.87
N GLY A 785 66.39 5.70 32.05
CA GLY A 785 67.11 4.53 31.55
C GLY A 785 67.15 4.42 30.02
N GLY A 786 66.36 5.24 29.32
CA GLY A 786 66.27 5.28 27.86
C GLY A 786 66.82 6.56 27.22
N TRP A 787 66.53 6.70 25.93
CA TRP A 787 67.06 7.73 25.06
C TRP A 787 65.96 8.44 24.27
N ASN A 788 66.12 9.75 24.10
CA ASN A 788 65.31 10.58 23.21
C ASN A 788 66.22 11.20 22.15
N GLY A 789 65.77 11.34 20.91
CA GLY A 789 66.57 11.94 19.85
C GLY A 789 65.98 11.76 18.46
N ARG A 790 66.83 11.86 17.44
CA ARG A 790 66.44 11.56 16.07
C ARG A 790 67.56 10.94 15.25
N PHE A 791 67.17 10.12 14.29
CA PHE A 791 68.01 9.71 13.16
C PHE A 791 67.40 10.25 11.89
N TYR A 792 68.21 10.82 10.99
CA TYR A 792 67.72 11.28 9.69
C TYR A 792 68.75 11.07 8.58
N ALA A 793 68.27 10.92 7.34
CA ALA A 793 69.10 10.90 6.14
C ALA A 793 68.37 11.60 5.00
N TYR A 794 69.05 12.52 4.31
CA TYR A 794 68.47 13.14 3.12
C TYR A 794 68.25 12.09 2.02
N THR A 795 67.19 12.28 1.24
CA THR A 795 66.82 11.37 0.14
C THR A 795 66.80 12.08 -1.21
N ARG A 796 66.75 13.42 -1.21
CA ARG A 796 66.65 14.25 -2.41
C ARG A 796 67.38 15.59 -2.23
N ASN A 797 67.63 16.26 -3.36
CA ASN A 797 68.30 17.56 -3.43
C ASN A 797 67.40 18.76 -3.08
N ASP A 798 66.12 18.55 -2.79
CA ASP A 798 65.16 19.54 -2.32
C ASP A 798 65.11 19.64 -0.78
N GLY A 799 65.89 18.81 -0.07
CA GLY A 799 65.92 18.75 1.39
C GLY A 799 64.94 17.73 1.99
N ASP A 800 64.25 16.95 1.15
CA ASP A 800 63.48 15.81 1.65
C ASP A 800 64.41 14.77 2.28
N HIS A 801 63.94 14.15 3.35
CA HIS A 801 64.71 13.25 4.18
C HIS A 801 63.81 12.18 4.79
N ASP A 802 64.41 11.03 5.07
CA ASP A 802 63.86 10.08 6.01
C ASP A 802 64.31 10.50 7.41
N ILE A 803 63.43 10.39 8.40
CA ILE A 803 63.69 10.72 9.79
C ILE A 803 62.86 9.83 10.69
N VAL A 804 63.45 9.39 11.79
CA VAL A 804 62.71 8.89 12.95
C VAL A 804 63.04 9.78 14.14
N ASN A 805 62.05 10.50 14.64
CA ASN A 805 62.14 11.13 15.95
C ASN A 805 61.70 10.09 16.98
N PHE A 806 62.50 9.85 18.01
CA PHE A 806 62.20 8.81 19.00
C PHE A 806 62.26 9.34 20.43
N SER A 807 61.44 8.74 21.29
CA SER A 807 61.48 8.89 22.74
C SER A 807 61.39 7.54 23.44
N ASN A 808 61.94 7.47 24.66
CA ASN A 808 61.83 6.31 25.53
C ASN A 808 62.27 5.00 24.84
N ILE A 809 63.47 5.02 24.25
CA ILE A 809 64.07 3.84 23.64
C ILE A 809 65.34 3.46 24.40
N GLU A 810 65.49 2.21 24.83
CA GLU A 810 66.65 1.73 25.59
C GLU A 810 67.72 1.12 24.69
N ARG A 811 67.32 0.54 23.55
CA ARG A 811 68.18 -0.25 22.66
C ARG A 811 68.01 0.18 21.20
N PHE A 812 69.10 0.12 20.45
CA PHE A 812 69.12 0.46 19.04
C PHE A 812 69.80 -0.63 18.21
N GLN A 813 69.22 -0.91 17.04
CA GLN A 813 69.86 -1.66 15.97
C GLN A 813 69.87 -0.79 14.71
N ILE A 814 71.04 -0.30 14.34
CA ILE A 814 71.20 0.71 13.30
C ILE A 814 72.01 0.10 12.16
N LYS A 815 71.50 0.28 10.95
CA LYS A 815 72.19 -0.01 9.71
C LYS A 815 72.21 1.25 8.85
N GLY A 816 73.42 1.74 8.65
CA GLY A 816 73.77 2.93 7.89
C GLY A 816 73.41 2.86 6.41
N THR A 817 73.66 3.95 5.70
CA THR A 817 73.47 4.08 4.27
C THR A 817 74.63 3.43 3.49
N ASN A 818 74.70 3.69 2.17
CA ASN A 818 75.87 3.35 1.36
C ASN A 818 76.85 4.53 1.22
N PHE A 819 76.76 5.51 2.12
CA PHE A 819 77.59 6.71 2.15
C PHE A 819 78.06 6.98 3.57
N ASN A 820 78.96 7.97 3.71
CA ASN A 820 79.53 8.35 5.00
C ASN A 820 78.44 8.72 6.01
N ASP A 821 78.25 7.87 7.00
CA ASP A 821 77.29 8.07 8.07
C ASP A 821 77.95 8.68 9.30
N THR A 822 77.15 9.33 10.14
CA THR A 822 77.61 9.81 11.43
C THR A 822 76.62 9.54 12.55
N PHE A 823 77.11 8.92 13.61
CA PHE A 823 76.34 8.55 14.80
C PHE A 823 76.83 9.37 16.00
N ASP A 824 75.94 10.04 16.73
CA ASP A 824 76.35 10.91 17.85
C ASP A 824 76.70 10.18 19.15
N ARG A 825 76.43 8.87 19.25
CA ARG A 825 76.80 8.03 20.40
C ARG A 825 77.05 6.59 19.96
N GLY A 826 77.90 5.89 20.70
CA GLY A 826 78.08 4.44 20.56
C GLY A 826 78.77 3.85 21.78
N GLY A 827 78.38 2.66 22.20
CA GLY A 827 79.07 1.87 23.24
C GLY A 827 78.61 2.01 24.70
N TYR A 828 77.83 3.04 25.05
CA TYR A 828 77.10 3.15 26.33
C TYR A 828 75.61 2.90 26.09
N GLY A 829 74.96 2.00 26.86
CA GLY A 829 73.62 1.45 26.52
C GLY A 829 73.70 0.25 25.57
N VAL A 830 72.59 -0.19 24.95
CA VAL A 830 72.60 -1.31 23.96
C VAL A 830 72.49 -0.77 22.53
N PHE A 831 73.63 -0.46 21.89
CA PHE A 831 73.68 0.09 20.52
C PHE A 831 74.42 -0.88 19.58
N ASN A 832 73.67 -1.55 18.70
CA ASN A 832 74.22 -2.32 17.60
C ASN A 832 74.30 -1.43 16.35
N ILE A 833 75.50 -1.15 15.85
CA ILE A 833 75.74 -0.25 14.72
C ILE A 833 76.47 -0.99 13.61
N ASP A 834 75.87 -0.98 12.42
CA ASP A 834 76.52 -1.29 11.15
C ASP A 834 76.62 0.00 10.35
N GLY A 835 77.82 0.57 10.23
CA GLY A 835 78.02 1.81 9.44
C GLY A 835 77.75 1.64 7.95
N GLY A 836 77.65 0.41 7.44
CA GLY A 836 77.36 0.17 6.04
C GLY A 836 78.60 0.37 5.17
N ALA A 837 78.44 1.10 4.07
CA ALA A 837 79.55 1.42 3.16
C ALA A 837 79.84 2.91 3.24
N GLY A 838 81.10 3.29 3.32
CA GLY A 838 81.45 4.70 3.45
C GLY A 838 82.72 4.86 4.28
N THR A 839 82.91 6.08 4.76
CA THR A 839 83.78 6.37 5.90
C THR A 839 82.89 6.84 7.03
N ASP A 840 82.62 5.93 7.97
CA ASP A 840 81.57 6.09 8.95
C ASP A 840 82.14 6.50 10.30
N ILE A 841 81.42 7.39 10.98
CA ILE A 841 81.90 8.09 12.17
C ILE A 841 80.99 7.82 13.36
N ILE A 842 81.54 7.36 14.48
CA ILE A 842 80.87 7.46 15.79
C ILE A 842 81.49 8.61 16.59
N ARG A 843 80.66 9.58 16.96
CA ARG A 843 80.98 10.62 17.95
C ARG A 843 80.64 10.12 19.35
N TYR A 844 81.45 10.49 20.34
CA TYR A 844 81.28 10.10 21.74
C TYR A 844 81.15 8.58 21.93
N ALA A 845 82.15 7.86 21.45
CA ALA A 845 82.19 6.42 21.58
C ALA A 845 82.69 6.01 22.97
N ASP A 846 81.86 5.36 23.78
CA ASP A 846 82.18 4.98 25.15
C ASP A 846 82.23 3.46 25.29
N PHE A 847 83.43 2.89 25.36
CA PHE A 847 83.70 1.48 25.63
C PHE A 847 84.29 1.27 27.04
N SER A 848 84.04 2.21 27.98
CA SER A 848 84.67 2.20 29.31
C SER A 848 84.35 0.96 30.16
N ASN A 849 83.28 0.23 29.84
CA ASN A 849 82.89 -1.00 30.53
C ASN A 849 83.62 -2.26 30.02
N GLU A 850 84.45 -2.15 28.98
CA GLU A 850 85.15 -3.30 28.40
C GLU A 850 86.35 -3.75 29.25
N THR A 851 86.39 -5.02 29.64
CA THR A 851 87.48 -5.58 30.46
C THR A 851 88.56 -6.28 29.62
N THR A 852 88.28 -6.55 28.35
CA THR A 852 89.23 -7.12 27.38
C THR A 852 89.82 -6.02 26.49
N GLY A 853 91.07 -6.18 26.05
CA GLY A 853 91.73 -5.18 25.21
C GLY A 853 91.03 -4.96 23.86
N LEU A 854 90.72 -3.70 23.56
CA LEU A 854 89.98 -3.26 22.39
C LEU A 854 90.94 -2.85 21.26
N THR A 855 90.73 -3.32 20.03
CA THR A 855 91.54 -2.90 18.87
C THR A 855 90.72 -2.04 17.93
N VAL A 856 90.99 -0.74 17.89
CA VAL A 856 90.33 0.22 17.00
C VAL A 856 91.31 0.67 15.91
N ASN A 857 90.88 0.63 14.64
CA ASN A 857 91.65 1.12 13.51
C ASN A 857 90.72 1.64 12.38
N ASN A 858 91.29 2.24 11.32
CA ASN A 858 90.52 2.78 10.20
C ASN A 858 90.05 1.71 9.18
N SER A 859 89.95 0.43 9.53
CA SER A 859 89.58 -0.64 8.57
C SER A 859 88.17 -1.19 8.74
N GLY A 860 87.29 -0.51 9.47
CA GLY A 860 85.89 -0.92 9.64
C GLY A 860 85.69 -2.19 10.49
N VAL A 861 86.57 -2.42 11.47
CA VAL A 861 86.59 -3.67 12.26
C VAL A 861 85.29 -3.89 13.03
N THR A 862 84.83 -5.14 13.09
CA THR A 862 83.74 -5.56 13.99
C THR A 862 84.24 -5.63 15.42
N LEU A 863 83.71 -4.75 16.26
CA LEU A 863 83.89 -4.71 17.70
C LEU A 863 82.66 -5.35 18.36
N THR A 864 82.89 -6.33 19.22
CA THR A 864 81.84 -6.93 20.05
C THR A 864 82.16 -6.66 21.50
N GLN A 865 81.26 -5.95 22.17
CA GLN A 865 81.35 -5.59 23.58
C GLN A 865 80.96 -6.76 24.49
N ALA A 866 81.41 -6.74 25.74
CA ALA A 866 81.06 -7.73 26.75
C ALA A 866 79.56 -7.76 27.07
N ASN A 867 78.85 -6.64 26.88
CA ASN A 867 77.39 -6.53 27.01
C ASN A 867 76.62 -7.06 25.78
N GLY A 868 77.31 -7.54 24.74
CA GLY A 868 76.73 -8.06 23.52
C GLY A 868 76.55 -7.05 22.38
N ASN A 869 76.88 -5.76 22.58
CA ASN A 869 76.81 -4.77 21.51
C ASN A 869 77.79 -5.08 20.38
N VAL A 870 77.36 -4.83 19.14
CA VAL A 870 78.19 -4.99 17.95
C VAL A 870 78.29 -3.67 17.21
N VAL A 871 79.52 -3.17 17.04
CA VAL A 871 79.83 -2.05 16.14
C VAL A 871 80.68 -2.59 15.00
N LYS A 872 80.27 -2.44 13.75
CA LYS A 872 81.02 -2.89 12.57
C LYS A 872 80.93 -1.88 11.44
N ASN A 873 81.89 -1.93 10.52
CA ASN A 873 81.99 -1.00 9.39
C ASN A 873 81.99 0.47 9.86
N VAL A 874 82.79 0.76 10.90
CA VAL A 874 83.01 2.13 11.39
C VAL A 874 84.52 2.38 11.40
N GLU A 875 84.96 3.40 10.67
CA GLU A 875 86.38 3.70 10.48
C GLU A 875 86.89 4.80 11.41
N VAL A 876 86.00 5.63 11.95
CA VAL A 876 86.39 6.82 12.74
C VAL A 876 85.60 6.87 14.04
N PHE A 877 86.32 6.98 15.16
CA PHE A 877 85.72 7.25 16.47
C PHE A 877 86.29 8.56 17.02
N SER A 878 85.42 9.50 17.38
CA SER A 878 85.81 10.74 18.06
C SER A 878 85.32 10.73 19.50
N ASN A 879 86.10 11.30 20.44
CA ASN A 879 85.83 11.25 21.88
C ASN A 879 85.65 9.80 22.36
N LEU A 880 86.66 8.97 22.10
CA LEU A 880 86.69 7.55 22.43
C LEU A 880 87.10 7.34 23.89
N TRP A 881 86.24 6.73 24.70
CA TRP A 881 86.59 6.17 26.01
C TRP A 881 86.78 4.67 25.88
N THR A 882 87.83 4.12 26.50
CA THR A 882 88.10 2.69 26.52
C THR A 882 88.12 2.17 27.95
N GLY A 883 88.00 0.86 28.11
CA GLY A 883 87.88 0.22 29.42
C GLY A 883 89.23 -0.16 30.04
N THR A 884 89.23 -1.18 30.90
CA THR A 884 90.43 -1.59 31.68
C THR A 884 91.30 -2.61 30.95
N GLY A 885 90.94 -2.97 29.71
CA GLY A 885 91.70 -3.88 28.87
C GLY A 885 92.98 -3.24 28.31
N ASN A 886 93.89 -4.07 27.80
CA ASN A 886 95.06 -3.56 27.06
C ASN A 886 94.63 -3.16 25.64
N ASP A 887 94.22 -1.90 25.49
CA ASP A 887 93.68 -1.38 24.23
C ASP A 887 94.77 -1.03 23.21
N THR A 888 94.49 -1.23 21.92
CA THR A 888 95.35 -0.87 20.78
C THR A 888 94.58 0.06 19.84
N ILE A 889 94.94 1.34 19.83
CA ILE A 889 94.32 2.37 18.99
C ILE A 889 95.28 2.74 17.86
N ASN A 890 94.97 2.32 16.63
CA ASN A 890 95.80 2.53 15.44
C ASN A 890 95.08 3.42 14.42
N TYR A 891 95.13 4.74 14.65
CA TYR A 891 94.70 5.72 13.64
C TYR A 891 95.82 6.02 12.66
N ARG A 892 95.56 5.83 11.35
CA ARG A 892 96.38 6.50 10.33
C ARG A 892 95.82 7.91 10.13
N PRO A 893 96.66 8.95 9.95
CA PRO A 893 96.16 10.25 9.52
C PRO A 893 95.47 10.06 8.17
N LEU A 894 94.14 10.20 8.14
CA LEU A 894 93.38 10.23 6.89
C LEU A 894 93.92 11.40 6.07
N ALA A 895 94.58 11.08 4.97
CA ALA A 895 95.01 12.07 4.00
C ALA A 895 93.76 12.72 3.38
N LYS A 896 93.37 13.87 3.92
CA LYS A 896 92.76 15.00 3.22
C LYS A 896 91.59 14.61 2.27
N VAL A 897 90.41 14.35 2.82
CA VAL A 897 89.15 14.62 2.11
C VAL A 897 88.57 15.89 2.72
N LEU A 898 89.00 17.02 2.17
CA LEU A 898 88.37 18.32 2.36
C LEU A 898 87.22 18.44 1.35
N SER A 899 85.98 18.47 1.82
CA SER A 899 85.03 19.47 1.33
C SER A 899 84.50 20.24 2.55
N ARG A 900 84.88 21.51 2.61
CA ARG A 900 84.42 22.49 3.59
C ARG A 900 82.98 22.89 3.23
N SER A 901 82.05 22.72 4.16
CA SER A 901 80.75 23.43 4.24
C SER A 901 80.08 23.10 5.58
N LEU A 902 80.42 23.81 6.67
CA LEU A 902 79.52 24.68 7.48
C LEU A 902 78.43 23.90 8.26
N TYR A 903 78.42 23.82 9.60
CA TYR A 903 78.43 24.93 10.56
C TYR A 903 79.10 24.63 11.93
N SER A 904 79.38 25.75 12.60
CA SER A 904 80.04 26.07 13.87
C SER A 904 79.79 25.18 15.11
N ASN A 905 80.85 25.05 15.91
CA ASN A 905 80.93 24.81 17.38
C ASN A 905 81.63 23.54 17.89
N ILE A 906 82.49 22.87 17.11
CA ILE A 906 83.40 21.86 17.69
C ILE A 906 84.76 21.92 16.99
N PHE A 907 85.62 22.83 17.45
CA PHE A 907 87.05 22.82 17.13
C PHE A 907 87.84 23.30 18.34
N GLU A 908 87.67 22.64 19.47
CA GLU A 908 88.66 22.50 20.53
C GLU A 908 88.57 21.04 21.02
N ASP A 909 89.69 20.48 21.48
CA ASP A 909 89.86 19.10 21.97
C ASP A 909 90.20 18.00 20.94
N TYR A 910 91.35 18.16 20.29
CA TYR A 910 92.29 17.04 20.19
C TYR A 910 93.18 17.05 21.45
N GLN A 911 92.72 16.46 22.55
CA GLN A 911 93.60 15.98 23.61
C GLN A 911 93.59 14.44 23.60
N LEU A 912 94.68 13.87 23.09
CA LEU A 912 95.10 12.52 23.47
C LEU A 912 95.44 12.54 24.97
N LEU A 913 94.51 12.09 25.80
CA LEU A 913 94.80 11.69 27.18
C LEU A 913 95.15 10.20 27.16
N ILE A 914 96.43 9.90 26.97
CA ILE A 914 97.03 8.62 27.35
C ILE A 914 97.24 8.71 28.87
N ASN A 915 96.44 7.99 29.65
CA ASN A 915 96.78 7.64 31.03
C ASN A 915 96.92 6.12 31.11
N ASN A 916 98.01 5.69 31.76
CA ASN A 916 98.45 4.30 31.94
C ASN A 916 97.36 3.32 32.37
#